data_AF-A0A1S9A3Q0-F1
#
_entry.id   AF-A0A1S9A3Q0-F1
#
_cell.length_a   1.000
_cell.length_b   1.000
_cell.length_c   1.000
_cell.angle_alpha   90.00
_cell.angle_beta   90.00
_cell.angle_gamma   90.00
#
_symmetry.space_group_name_H-M   'P 1'
#
loop_
_entity.id
_entity.type
_entity.pdbx_description
1 polymer ?
#
loop_
_entity_poly.entity_id
_entity_poly.type
_entity_poly.pdbx_seq_one_letter_code
_entity_poly.pdbx_strand_id
1 'polypeptide(L)'
;MEQAAILKSGDVIKLTGLINPKYTIYGFLNSFEAVIDGVTKKFKETVKEDFRDVDLVGQIDQDVIGGFYEENFFLEYLIDKKKLYQLKNHKYDFKPASAGDEVIVKKLKVSAPYTDFCKIETFKWSYQPSIQIVDYGTWQIKIPNGIAPDPLEGINVQLLSTAMLFYSDKIRRFVTPIETDSKQEKALLIAKIAILINSIIKDLFSQFLTEPEFQTYLSHQSLEWTDNPIFVNPTVEILEDYLANLRSYYESFYANQILVKNASTKDKLYWLATVLSAEALATVPAIDKFDLLYNLSKQNVKLTERNNGESLVLKIIESFTFKSVSSADRNDLLNDLVNFHNYITLQGGKGPRSVESETTLFEILYKDIDDDRYSRYTFGLWNSYNNRMKFIILLYKIWFSSTYNPIYSDPSYTKQRNACGVYEESEYMKLKNNPDPTNSIKVPKYYNDTTTPPFIIYESVTGNRNGAKIETVTNYSYKMVGKSIEVYESKIESRKGYDDHYSDPILYGTYEFLQPITVMGLKPDLDLVETLADFKDGESLGDQKIHTIPGFLLFYMEDYSNLKKIDFGVILAAEIALNLTGVGALADLRYLGYLSKMRSLWTAESVVASDVVLSWKAISGVINAFEFSAINAISLNNYVIHTTNNSLTKEIAEKANTYLIWATIGSMLARPYIQSKVIDSAFHLNGVVKQFNDDGISIYRPEMTSAQINELDQALLIVKKVAGDRELVVNNIINTLTEQGSEYENFLQKFNQIESEAEKYAFYLDYGTLKDSKIRQLLNANNSKAFDNWRLFYSNNVIVDRKYIEILTDQTYINDLFRYYNEDSLRKIIEPSSFNIRLKFIRKFGKLDPIAFNNLIQTPNGVILLHESPSLRSMPDLLTSDDVIEFLKTGPTKNDIGFRIETQRLNWSTSMRMYQENISFKGMSIQELSDFHSIFKDYFRSDKEKLNSYLKSNRARIKINCYNNSELIEPTIVEFYISGTPESFVELFKDVPDEINEMFIQTSNAEGYNAFAKNAFDFHGRARSNDTEVKFLYNFFQNHFHKGNKFVIEIESTLYTCTSCQKYLQAAQNYAKTEGKILEIKFIAHPKADNSVEVFKLVKSLKK
;
A
#
# COMPACT_ATOMS: atom_id res chain seq x y z
N MET A 1 -31.66 45.88 3.58
CA MET A 1 -31.58 44.44 3.81
C MET A 1 -31.56 43.80 2.44
N GLU A 2 -30.39 43.35 2.01
CA GLU A 2 -30.20 42.68 0.72
C GLU A 2 -30.09 41.17 0.95
N GLN A 3 -30.31 40.38 -0.10
CA GLN A 3 -30.11 38.94 -0.03
C GLN A 3 -28.62 38.60 -0.15
N ALA A 4 -28.19 37.58 0.58
CA ALA A 4 -26.82 37.13 0.66
C ALA A 4 -26.70 35.61 0.52
N ALA A 5 -25.54 35.16 0.04
CA ALA A 5 -25.18 33.75 -0.09
C ALA A 5 -23.83 33.47 0.58
N ILE A 6 -23.59 32.20 0.88
CA ILE A 6 -22.38 31.72 1.53
C ILE A 6 -21.47 31.06 0.47
N LEU A 7 -20.21 31.46 0.43
CA LEU A 7 -19.17 30.83 -0.39
C LEU A 7 -18.56 29.64 0.35
N LYS A 8 -17.94 28.69 -0.36
CA LYS A 8 -17.25 27.55 0.27
C LYS A 8 -16.12 28.01 1.20
N SER A 9 -15.49 29.16 0.92
CA SER A 9 -14.50 29.81 1.83
C SER A 9 -15.08 30.16 3.21
N GLY A 10 -16.40 30.28 3.32
CA GLY A 10 -17.11 30.79 4.49
C GLY A 10 -17.46 32.27 4.41
N ASP A 11 -17.03 32.97 3.36
CA ASP A 11 -17.40 34.36 3.14
C ASP A 11 -18.89 34.48 2.81
N VAL A 12 -19.54 35.51 3.36
CA VAL A 12 -20.93 35.85 3.05
C VAL A 12 -20.95 37.03 2.11
N ILE A 13 -21.55 36.85 0.94
CA ILE A 13 -21.54 37.83 -0.13
C ILE A 13 -22.95 38.26 -0.50
N LYS A 14 -23.08 39.48 -1.01
CA LYS A 14 -24.36 40.02 -1.48
C LYS A 14 -24.70 39.42 -2.84
N LEU A 15 -25.97 39.04 -3.02
CA LEU A 15 -26.51 38.58 -4.31
C LEU A 15 -26.90 39.73 -5.25
N THR A 16 -26.73 40.98 -4.81
CA THR A 16 -27.07 42.18 -5.57
C THR A 16 -26.27 42.26 -6.87
N GLY A 17 -26.97 42.28 -8.00
CA GLY A 17 -26.37 42.27 -9.34
C GLY A 17 -26.06 40.88 -9.89
N LEU A 18 -26.35 39.82 -9.13
CA LEU A 18 -26.26 38.43 -9.59
C LEU A 18 -27.61 37.96 -10.12
N ILE A 19 -27.56 37.22 -11.21
CA ILE A 19 -28.69 36.64 -11.93
C ILE A 19 -28.56 35.12 -11.82
N ASN A 20 -29.68 34.41 -11.67
CA ASN A 20 -29.73 32.94 -11.66
C ASN A 20 -28.70 32.23 -10.73
N PRO A 21 -28.58 32.61 -9.43
CA PRO A 21 -27.63 31.96 -8.53
C PRO A 21 -27.97 30.48 -8.31
N LYS A 22 -26.97 29.62 -8.49
CA LYS A 22 -27.03 28.17 -8.28
C LYS A 22 -26.18 27.77 -7.11
N TYR A 23 -26.64 26.79 -6.35
CA TYR A 23 -26.04 26.36 -5.10
C TYR A 23 -25.61 24.89 -5.17
N THR A 24 -24.57 24.53 -4.41
CA THR A 24 -24.20 23.14 -4.15
C THR A 24 -25.29 22.45 -3.31
N ILE A 25 -25.24 21.11 -3.23
CA ILE A 25 -26.15 20.33 -2.37
C ILE A 25 -26.05 20.70 -0.88
N TYR A 26 -24.95 21.32 -0.46
CA TYR A 26 -24.71 21.79 0.90
C TYR A 26 -25.13 23.26 1.11
N GLY A 27 -25.57 23.93 0.04
CA GLY A 27 -26.11 25.28 0.05
C GLY A 27 -25.11 26.42 -0.20
N PHE A 28 -23.86 26.09 -0.53
CA PHE A 28 -22.87 27.10 -0.96
C PHE A 28 -23.17 27.61 -2.36
N LEU A 29 -22.91 28.88 -2.63
CA LEU A 29 -22.96 29.42 -4.00
C LEU A 29 -21.95 28.67 -4.88
N ASN A 30 -22.39 28.19 -6.04
CA ASN A 30 -21.56 27.44 -6.98
C ASN A 30 -21.40 28.18 -8.31
N SER A 31 -22.47 28.78 -8.83
CA SER A 31 -22.41 29.60 -10.05
C SER A 31 -23.52 30.63 -10.09
N PHE A 32 -23.36 31.64 -10.94
CA PHE A 32 -24.34 32.68 -11.21
C PHE A 32 -24.05 33.34 -12.56
N GLU A 33 -24.93 34.23 -12.98
CA GLU A 33 -24.77 35.10 -14.14
C GLU A 33 -24.67 36.57 -13.67
N ALA A 34 -23.90 37.41 -14.34
CA ALA A 34 -23.81 38.83 -14.04
C ALA A 34 -23.64 39.65 -15.32
N VAL A 35 -24.21 40.85 -15.37
CA VAL A 35 -24.04 41.77 -16.50
C VAL A 35 -22.77 42.57 -16.28
N ILE A 36 -21.75 42.30 -17.09
CA ILE A 36 -20.47 43.01 -17.10
C ILE A 36 -20.31 43.66 -18.48
N ASP A 37 -20.07 44.97 -18.52
CA ASP A 37 -19.93 45.75 -19.76
C ASP A 37 -21.10 45.55 -20.75
N GLY A 38 -22.32 45.39 -20.23
CA GLY A 38 -23.53 45.19 -21.04
C GLY A 38 -23.74 43.76 -21.55
N VAL A 39 -22.84 42.82 -21.23
CA VAL A 39 -22.94 41.41 -21.62
C VAL A 39 -23.23 40.56 -20.39
N THR A 40 -24.19 39.65 -20.50
CA THR A 40 -24.46 38.65 -19.45
C THR A 40 -23.39 37.57 -19.52
N LYS A 41 -22.55 37.48 -18.48
CA LYS A 41 -21.47 36.51 -18.33
C LYS A 41 -21.81 35.52 -17.22
N LYS A 42 -21.43 34.25 -17.41
CA LYS A 42 -21.60 33.19 -16.41
C LYS A 42 -20.31 33.03 -15.62
N PHE A 43 -20.43 32.97 -14.30
CA PHE A 43 -19.33 32.78 -13.36
C PHE A 43 -19.53 31.50 -12.56
N LYS A 44 -18.46 30.75 -12.36
CA LYS A 44 -18.46 29.51 -11.59
C LYS A 44 -17.33 29.50 -10.57
N GLU A 45 -17.57 28.88 -9.43
CA GLU A 45 -16.54 28.60 -8.44
C GLU A 45 -15.44 27.73 -9.05
N THR A 46 -14.20 28.10 -8.75
CA THR A 46 -12.98 27.44 -9.18
C THR A 46 -12.05 27.37 -7.98
N VAL A 47 -11.63 26.17 -7.62
CA VAL A 47 -10.64 25.94 -6.55
C VAL A 47 -9.23 25.86 -7.14
N LYS A 48 -8.21 25.87 -6.28
CA LYS A 48 -6.81 25.88 -6.74
C LYS A 48 -6.48 24.61 -7.55
N GLU A 49 -7.12 23.51 -7.19
CA GLU A 49 -6.97 22.20 -7.81
C GLU A 49 -7.58 22.11 -9.22
N ASP A 50 -8.45 23.06 -9.60
CA ASP A 50 -9.04 23.10 -10.94
C ASP A 50 -8.09 23.69 -11.99
N PHE A 51 -6.98 24.31 -11.57
CA PHE A 51 -5.96 24.85 -12.46
C PHE A 51 -4.99 23.75 -12.89
N ARG A 52 -4.25 23.98 -13.98
CA ARG A 52 -3.31 22.97 -14.49
C ARG A 52 -2.15 22.77 -13.52
N ASP A 53 -1.81 21.51 -13.25
CA ASP A 53 -0.72 21.11 -12.34
C ASP A 53 0.60 21.85 -12.58
N VAL A 54 0.96 22.05 -13.85
CA VAL A 54 2.20 22.75 -14.23
C VAL A 54 2.23 24.22 -13.84
N ASP A 55 1.05 24.84 -13.68
CA ASP A 55 0.92 26.23 -13.25
C ASP A 55 0.85 26.35 -11.72
N LEU A 56 0.69 25.23 -11.00
CA LEU A 56 0.68 25.16 -9.54
C LEU A 56 2.10 25.06 -8.93
N VAL A 57 3.14 24.82 -9.75
CA VAL A 57 4.52 24.62 -9.29
C VAL A 57 5.41 25.83 -9.66
N GLY A 58 5.86 26.59 -8.67
CA GLY A 58 6.83 27.69 -8.82
C GLY A 58 6.30 29.09 -8.45
N GLN A 59 7.03 30.16 -8.80
CA GLN A 59 6.68 31.57 -8.52
C GLN A 59 5.40 32.09 -9.24
N ILE A 60 4.63 31.21 -9.89
CA ILE A 60 3.37 31.50 -10.61
C ILE A 60 2.15 31.54 -9.65
N ASP A 61 2.35 31.22 -8.38
CA ASP A 61 1.32 31.12 -7.32
C ASP A 61 0.50 32.42 -7.06
N GLN A 62 0.90 33.57 -7.63
CA GLN A 62 0.16 34.83 -7.49
C GLN A 62 -1.05 34.96 -8.42
N ASP A 63 -1.04 34.29 -9.58
CA ASP A 63 -2.14 34.39 -10.57
C ASP A 63 -3.12 33.20 -10.49
N VAL A 64 -2.78 32.15 -9.73
CA VAL A 64 -3.57 30.92 -9.55
C VAL A 64 -4.23 30.90 -8.16
N ILE A 65 -5.24 31.75 -7.98
CA ILE A 65 -5.94 31.92 -6.69
C ILE A 65 -7.42 31.53 -6.85
N GLY A 66 -7.89 30.53 -6.10
CA GLY A 66 -9.30 30.11 -6.12
C GLY A 66 -10.31 31.27 -5.98
N GLY A 67 -11.49 31.11 -6.55
CA GLY A 67 -12.56 32.10 -6.57
C GLY A 67 -13.57 31.86 -7.69
N PHE A 68 -14.32 32.89 -8.09
CA PHE A 68 -15.34 32.76 -9.13
C PHE A 68 -14.85 33.37 -10.43
N TYR A 69 -14.60 32.56 -11.44
CA TYR A 69 -14.08 33.01 -12.73
C TYR A 69 -15.17 32.99 -13.80
N GLU A 70 -15.04 33.87 -14.80
CA GLU A 70 -15.85 33.81 -16.02
C GLU A 70 -15.65 32.43 -16.66
N GLU A 71 -16.72 31.64 -16.69
CA GLU A 71 -16.66 30.21 -17.01
C GLU A 71 -16.05 29.96 -18.39
N ASN A 72 -16.51 30.70 -19.41
CA ASN A 72 -15.98 30.55 -20.77
C ASN A 72 -14.48 30.86 -20.83
N PHE A 73 -14.04 31.93 -20.17
CA PHE A 73 -12.63 32.32 -20.19
C PHE A 73 -11.74 31.33 -19.43
N PHE A 74 -12.25 30.80 -18.30
CA PHE A 74 -11.55 29.78 -17.53
C PHE A 74 -11.34 28.50 -18.35
N LEU A 75 -12.38 28.03 -19.03
CA LEU A 75 -12.31 26.86 -19.91
C LEU A 75 -11.36 27.08 -21.10
N GLU A 76 -11.34 28.29 -21.66
CA GLU A 76 -10.37 28.66 -22.70
C GLU A 76 -8.92 28.65 -22.19
N TYR A 77 -8.69 29.02 -20.93
CA TYR A 77 -7.36 28.96 -20.31
C TYR A 77 -6.84 27.52 -20.18
N LEU A 78 -7.72 26.57 -19.82
CA LEU A 78 -7.36 25.16 -19.73
C LEU A 78 -6.79 24.66 -21.07
N ILE A 79 -7.30 25.20 -22.18
CA ILE A 79 -6.84 24.91 -23.55
C ILE A 79 -5.59 25.71 -23.93
N ASP A 80 -5.59 27.03 -23.77
CA ASP A 80 -4.49 27.92 -24.17
C ASP A 80 -3.76 28.49 -22.95
N LYS A 81 -2.55 27.98 -22.70
CA LYS A 81 -1.70 28.45 -21.60
C LYS A 81 -1.35 29.93 -21.62
N LYS A 82 -1.40 30.59 -22.77
CA LYS A 82 -1.09 32.02 -22.87
C LYS A 82 -2.13 32.89 -22.16
N LYS A 83 -3.32 32.36 -21.87
CA LYS A 83 -4.39 33.06 -21.16
C LYS A 83 -4.22 33.12 -19.64
N LEU A 84 -3.25 32.40 -19.07
CA LEU A 84 -3.01 32.36 -17.63
C LEU A 84 -2.94 33.76 -17.00
N TYR A 85 -2.13 34.66 -17.56
CA TYR A 85 -1.93 36.01 -17.02
C TYR A 85 -3.16 36.93 -17.14
N GLN A 86 -4.15 36.54 -17.95
CA GLN A 86 -5.38 37.29 -18.15
C GLN A 86 -6.48 36.82 -17.19
N LEU A 87 -6.39 35.60 -16.62
CA LEU A 87 -7.41 35.02 -15.74
C LEU A 87 -7.82 35.94 -14.59
N LYS A 88 -6.87 36.65 -13.98
CA LYS A 88 -7.16 37.59 -12.89
C LYS A 88 -8.16 38.68 -13.27
N ASN A 89 -8.19 39.10 -14.54
CA ASN A 89 -9.13 40.11 -15.04
C ASN A 89 -10.53 39.53 -15.29
N HIS A 90 -10.66 38.21 -15.24
CA HIS A 90 -11.90 37.47 -15.44
C HIS A 90 -12.42 36.85 -14.12
N LYS A 91 -11.80 37.19 -12.99
CA LYS A 91 -12.28 36.85 -11.66
C LYS A 91 -13.38 37.84 -11.23
N TYR A 92 -14.44 37.33 -10.62
CA TYR A 92 -15.52 38.14 -10.08
C TYR A 92 -15.22 38.58 -8.66
N ASP A 93 -15.32 39.88 -8.41
CA ASP A 93 -15.14 40.48 -7.10
C ASP A 93 -16.49 40.72 -6.43
N PHE A 94 -16.77 39.95 -5.38
CA PHE A 94 -18.01 40.08 -4.63
C PHE A 94 -18.01 41.28 -3.69
N LYS A 95 -19.20 41.83 -3.46
CA LYS A 95 -19.46 42.73 -2.34
C LYS A 95 -19.73 41.91 -1.07
N PRO A 96 -19.01 42.15 0.04
CA PRO A 96 -19.28 41.46 1.30
C PRO A 96 -20.66 41.82 1.83
N ALA A 97 -21.34 40.86 2.45
CA ALA A 97 -22.60 41.09 3.14
C ALA A 97 -22.42 42.00 4.35
N SER A 98 -23.41 42.85 4.61
CA SER A 98 -23.47 43.72 5.78
C SER A 98 -24.27 43.05 6.89
N ALA A 99 -23.97 43.37 8.15
CA ALA A 99 -24.75 42.87 9.28
C ALA A 99 -26.24 43.21 9.08
N GLY A 100 -27.11 42.21 9.21
CA GLY A 100 -28.55 42.34 8.96
C GLY A 100 -29.01 42.01 7.54
N ASP A 101 -28.12 41.76 6.57
CA ASP A 101 -28.52 41.22 5.25
C ASP A 101 -29.10 39.80 5.39
N GLU A 102 -30.05 39.40 4.54
CA GLU A 102 -30.74 38.09 4.62
C GLU A 102 -29.90 37.00 3.94
N VAL A 103 -29.30 36.11 4.72
CA VAL A 103 -28.62 34.91 4.22
C VAL A 103 -29.65 33.88 3.80
N ILE A 104 -29.51 33.36 2.58
CA ILE A 104 -30.37 32.30 2.04
C ILE A 104 -29.53 31.06 1.78
N VAL A 105 -29.95 29.93 2.37
CA VAL A 105 -29.27 28.64 2.20
C VAL A 105 -30.27 27.59 1.79
N LYS A 106 -29.97 26.90 0.69
CA LYS A 106 -30.78 25.82 0.14
C LYS A 106 -30.07 24.50 0.40
N LYS A 107 -30.61 23.65 1.27
CA LYS A 107 -30.03 22.35 1.63
C LYS A 107 -30.91 21.20 1.16
N LEU A 108 -30.27 20.14 0.69
CA LEU A 108 -30.94 18.91 0.31
C LEU A 108 -31.40 18.15 1.55
N LYS A 109 -32.69 17.83 1.66
CA LYS A 109 -33.24 16.93 2.66
C LYS A 109 -33.68 15.62 2.03
N VAL A 110 -33.13 14.52 2.55
CA VAL A 110 -33.55 13.15 2.26
C VAL A 110 -34.05 12.59 3.59
N SER A 111 -35.32 12.21 3.69
CA SER A 111 -35.90 11.70 4.94
C SER A 111 -36.87 10.56 4.67
N ALA A 112 -36.96 9.62 5.62
CA ALA A 112 -37.90 8.51 5.56
C ALA A 112 -39.35 9.03 5.34
N PRO A 113 -40.18 8.33 4.54
CA PRO A 113 -39.98 6.98 3.99
C PRO A 113 -39.16 6.92 2.68
N TYR A 114 -38.47 8.01 2.29
CA TYR A 114 -37.64 8.10 1.07
C TYR A 114 -38.39 7.91 -0.26
N THR A 115 -39.73 7.90 -0.23
CA THR A 115 -40.59 7.72 -1.40
C THR A 115 -40.62 8.94 -2.32
N ASP A 116 -40.45 10.14 -1.76
CA ASP A 116 -40.29 11.36 -2.53
C ASP A 116 -38.80 11.56 -2.87
N PHE A 117 -38.50 12.01 -4.09
CA PHE A 117 -37.16 12.53 -4.40
C PHE A 117 -36.89 13.80 -3.58
N CYS A 118 -35.62 14.00 -3.22
CA CYS A 118 -35.13 15.01 -2.31
C CYS A 118 -35.88 16.35 -2.31
N LYS A 119 -36.19 16.87 -1.11
CA LYS A 119 -36.78 18.21 -0.94
C LYS A 119 -35.66 19.22 -0.70
N ILE A 120 -35.76 20.40 -1.29
CA ILE A 120 -34.86 21.52 -0.94
C ILE A 120 -35.48 22.28 0.22
N GLU A 121 -34.83 22.23 1.38
CA GLU A 121 -35.16 23.12 2.50
C GLU A 121 -34.44 24.45 2.30
N THR A 122 -35.19 25.55 2.37
CA THR A 122 -34.63 26.91 2.33
C THR A 122 -34.58 27.46 3.73
N PHE A 123 -33.38 27.72 4.23
CA PHE A 123 -33.11 28.39 5.49
C PHE A 123 -32.83 29.86 5.22
N LYS A 124 -33.42 30.74 6.02
CA LYS A 124 -33.21 32.18 5.95
C LYS A 124 -32.90 32.75 7.31
N TRP A 125 -31.90 33.62 7.39
CA TRP A 125 -31.60 34.35 8.62
C TRP A 125 -30.84 35.64 8.35
N SER A 126 -30.88 36.57 9.30
CA SER A 126 -30.07 37.79 9.22
C SER A 126 -28.59 37.49 9.48
N TYR A 127 -27.73 37.95 8.57
CA TYR A 127 -26.29 37.78 8.64
C TYR A 127 -25.72 38.47 9.89
N GLN A 128 -24.99 37.70 10.69
CA GLN A 128 -24.20 38.20 11.81
C GLN A 128 -22.74 37.79 11.59
N PRO A 129 -21.82 38.74 11.34
CA PRO A 129 -20.41 38.43 11.06
C PRO A 129 -19.69 37.65 12.18
N SER A 130 -20.23 37.66 13.40
CA SER A 130 -19.67 36.97 14.57
C SER A 130 -20.08 35.50 14.69
N ILE A 131 -21.02 35.01 13.88
CA ILE A 131 -21.50 33.62 13.93
C ILE A 131 -20.76 32.79 12.88
N GLN A 132 -20.12 31.70 13.31
CA GLN A 132 -19.55 30.72 12.39
C GLN A 132 -20.68 29.93 11.70
N ILE A 133 -20.79 30.09 10.39
CA ILE A 133 -21.84 29.50 9.53
C ILE A 133 -21.36 28.33 8.67
N VAL A 134 -20.06 28.01 8.71
CA VAL A 134 -19.47 26.84 8.02
C VAL A 134 -18.79 25.94 9.04
N ASP A 135 -19.15 24.65 9.00
CA ASP A 135 -18.41 23.58 9.64
C ASP A 135 -17.30 23.13 8.68
N TYR A 136 -16.06 23.50 8.99
CA TYR A 136 -14.88 23.17 8.19
C TYR A 136 -14.44 21.70 8.33
N GLY A 137 -14.96 20.95 9.31
CA GLY A 137 -14.71 19.51 9.44
C GLY A 137 -15.53 18.69 8.45
N THR A 138 -16.79 19.06 8.24
CA THR A 138 -17.69 18.37 7.30
C THR A 138 -17.89 19.11 5.98
N TRP A 139 -17.31 20.31 5.85
CA TRP A 139 -17.55 21.27 4.75
C TRP A 139 -19.04 21.50 4.49
N GLN A 140 -19.81 21.72 5.57
CA GLN A 140 -21.25 21.98 5.49
C GLN A 140 -21.63 23.33 6.10
N ILE A 141 -22.70 23.92 5.59
CA ILE A 141 -23.27 25.11 6.23
C ILE A 141 -23.92 24.71 7.56
N LYS A 142 -23.49 25.36 8.64
CA LYS A 142 -24.07 25.27 9.97
C LYS A 142 -25.21 26.28 10.08
N ILE A 143 -26.44 25.77 10.15
CA ILE A 143 -27.63 26.62 10.36
C ILE A 143 -27.63 27.09 11.83
N PRO A 144 -27.73 28.40 12.10
CA PRO A 144 -27.82 28.90 13.47
C PRO A 144 -29.02 28.33 14.25
N ASN A 145 -28.84 28.12 15.56
CA ASN A 145 -29.88 27.58 16.45
C ASN A 145 -31.10 28.51 16.51
N GLY A 146 -32.31 27.95 16.52
CA GLY A 146 -33.56 28.71 16.60
C GLY A 146 -34.11 29.19 15.25
N ILE A 147 -33.42 28.90 14.14
CA ILE A 147 -33.95 29.06 12.78
C ILE A 147 -34.77 27.79 12.46
N ALA A 148 -36.08 27.87 12.66
CA ALA A 148 -36.98 26.87 12.10
C ALA A 148 -36.99 27.06 10.57
N PRO A 149 -36.91 25.99 9.75
CA PRO A 149 -37.45 26.11 8.41
C PRO A 149 -38.94 26.40 8.61
N ASP A 150 -39.41 27.58 8.22
CA ASP A 150 -40.79 27.67 7.73
C ASP A 150 -40.72 26.92 6.40
N PRO A 151 -41.24 25.68 6.29
CA PRO A 151 -41.25 25.03 4.99
C PRO A 151 -42.23 25.81 4.13
N LEU A 152 -41.73 26.78 3.35
CA LEU A 152 -42.29 26.96 2.02
C LEU A 152 -42.23 25.56 1.40
N GLU A 153 -43.41 24.99 1.12
CA GLU A 153 -43.59 23.63 0.56
C GLU A 153 -42.36 23.23 -0.25
N GLY A 154 -41.58 22.29 0.29
CA GLY A 154 -40.30 21.92 -0.31
C GLY A 154 -40.53 21.59 -1.78
N ILE A 155 -39.99 22.41 -2.67
CA ILE A 155 -40.14 22.19 -4.11
C ILE A 155 -39.36 20.93 -4.43
N ASN A 156 -40.04 19.91 -4.93
CA ASN A 156 -39.39 18.69 -5.40
C ASN A 156 -38.38 19.07 -6.47
N VAL A 157 -37.13 18.63 -6.30
CA VAL A 157 -36.13 18.78 -7.36
C VAL A 157 -36.61 17.99 -8.57
N GLN A 158 -36.91 18.69 -9.66
CA GLN A 158 -37.28 18.03 -10.91
C GLN A 158 -36.01 17.45 -11.54
N LEU A 159 -35.91 16.13 -11.50
CA LEU A 159 -34.92 15.38 -12.27
C LEU A 159 -35.52 14.96 -13.62
N LEU A 160 -34.64 14.77 -14.60
CA LEU A 160 -34.96 14.03 -15.81
C LEU A 160 -35.37 12.59 -15.46
N SER A 161 -36.22 11.99 -16.31
CA SER A 161 -36.84 10.68 -16.07
C SER A 161 -35.83 9.60 -15.68
N THR A 162 -34.71 9.50 -16.39
CA THR A 162 -33.63 8.54 -16.12
C THR A 162 -33.08 8.63 -14.69
N ALA A 163 -32.74 9.84 -14.24
CA ALA A 163 -32.17 10.07 -12.92
C ALA A 163 -33.20 9.83 -11.81
N MET A 164 -34.47 10.17 -12.06
CA MET A 164 -35.56 9.88 -11.13
C MET A 164 -35.80 8.37 -10.99
N LEU A 165 -35.79 7.65 -12.10
CA LEU A 165 -35.93 6.19 -12.13
C LEU A 165 -34.79 5.50 -11.38
N PHE A 166 -33.54 5.92 -11.62
CA PHE A 166 -32.38 5.46 -10.85
C PHE A 166 -32.63 5.57 -9.34
N TYR A 167 -32.98 6.78 -8.86
CA TYR A 167 -33.22 7.00 -7.43
C TYR A 167 -34.32 6.08 -6.91
N SER A 168 -35.48 6.06 -7.57
CA SER A 168 -36.65 5.31 -7.11
C SER A 168 -36.39 3.80 -7.03
N ASP A 169 -35.68 3.23 -8.00
CA ASP A 169 -35.35 1.81 -8.01
C ASP A 169 -34.30 1.46 -6.93
N LYS A 170 -33.21 2.24 -6.82
CA LYS A 170 -32.11 1.90 -5.90
C LYS A 170 -32.50 2.13 -4.44
N ILE A 171 -33.27 3.18 -4.13
CA ILE A 171 -33.84 3.38 -2.79
C ILE A 171 -34.70 2.17 -2.40
N ARG A 172 -35.62 1.74 -3.29
CA ARG A 172 -36.51 0.60 -3.04
C ARG A 172 -35.73 -0.70 -2.76
N ARG A 173 -34.63 -0.93 -3.48
CA ARG A 173 -33.85 -2.18 -3.37
C ARG A 173 -32.91 -2.21 -2.17
N PHE A 174 -32.28 -1.09 -1.85
CA PHE A 174 -31.12 -1.07 -0.94
C PHE A 174 -31.33 -0.29 0.36
N VAL A 175 -32.48 0.38 0.52
CA VAL A 175 -32.84 1.10 1.74
C VAL A 175 -34.09 0.43 2.33
N THR A 176 -33.92 -0.78 2.88
CA THR A 176 -35.02 -1.60 3.42
C THR A 176 -35.25 -1.37 4.91
N PRO A 177 -36.46 -1.61 5.47
CA PRO A 177 -36.79 -1.35 6.88
C PRO A 177 -35.96 -2.14 7.92
N ILE A 178 -35.19 -3.16 7.54
CA ILE A 178 -34.52 -4.08 8.49
C ILE A 178 -33.13 -3.58 8.92
N GLU A 179 -32.40 -2.83 8.10
CA GLU A 179 -31.07 -2.29 8.46
C GLU A 179 -31.18 -1.00 9.29
N THR A 180 -30.68 -0.88 10.53
CA THR A 180 -30.90 0.34 11.34
C THR A 180 -29.83 1.43 11.17
N ASP A 181 -28.57 1.07 10.92
CA ASP A 181 -27.47 2.00 11.20
C ASP A 181 -26.94 2.76 9.96
N SER A 182 -27.17 2.26 8.74
CA SER A 182 -26.64 2.85 7.49
C SER A 182 -27.69 3.37 6.49
N LYS A 183 -28.99 3.30 6.82
CA LYS A 183 -30.09 3.66 5.88
C LYS A 183 -30.00 5.08 5.35
N GLN A 184 -29.85 6.04 6.27
CA GLN A 184 -29.87 7.46 5.95
C GLN A 184 -28.68 7.84 5.07
N GLU A 185 -27.53 7.22 5.31
CA GLU A 185 -26.30 7.43 4.55
C GLU A 185 -26.39 6.85 3.14
N LYS A 186 -26.82 5.59 3.01
CA LYS A 186 -27.10 4.96 1.69
C LYS A 186 -28.12 5.78 0.89
N ALA A 187 -29.21 6.23 1.52
CA ALA A 187 -30.22 7.05 0.86
C ALA A 187 -29.66 8.40 0.37
N LEU A 188 -28.82 9.06 1.18
CA LEU A 188 -28.16 10.30 0.80
C LEU A 188 -27.18 10.11 -0.37
N LEU A 189 -26.40 9.03 -0.38
CA LEU A 189 -25.48 8.73 -1.47
C LEU A 189 -26.22 8.43 -2.79
N ILE A 190 -27.28 7.63 -2.74
CA ILE A 190 -28.14 7.35 -3.91
C ILE A 190 -28.75 8.64 -4.46
N ALA A 191 -29.21 9.53 -3.59
CA ALA A 191 -29.69 10.86 -3.98
C ALA A 191 -28.61 11.71 -4.69
N LYS A 192 -27.39 11.73 -4.14
CA LYS A 192 -26.25 12.45 -4.74
C LYS A 192 -25.90 11.90 -6.12
N ILE A 193 -25.89 10.59 -6.28
CA ILE A 193 -25.65 9.92 -7.56
C ILE A 193 -26.73 10.32 -8.58
N ALA A 194 -28.01 10.29 -8.20
CA ALA A 194 -29.12 10.69 -9.08
C ALA A 194 -29.00 12.15 -9.56
N ILE A 195 -28.62 13.08 -8.67
CA ILE A 195 -28.38 14.49 -9.04
C ILE A 195 -27.25 14.60 -10.06
N LEU A 196 -26.17 13.85 -9.86
CA LEU A 196 -25.01 13.87 -10.75
C LEU A 196 -25.34 13.27 -12.11
N ILE A 197 -26.07 12.15 -12.16
CA ILE A 197 -26.61 11.56 -13.40
C ILE A 197 -27.45 12.60 -14.15
N ASN A 198 -28.32 13.34 -13.45
CA ASN A 198 -29.12 14.39 -14.06
C ASN A 198 -28.26 15.51 -14.66
N SER A 199 -27.20 15.93 -13.96
CA SER A 199 -26.23 16.91 -14.50
C SER A 199 -25.50 16.38 -15.73
N ILE A 200 -25.08 15.11 -15.72
CA ILE A 200 -24.44 14.47 -16.88
C ILE A 200 -25.40 14.47 -18.08
N ILE A 201 -26.65 14.04 -17.92
CA ILE A 201 -27.60 14.02 -19.04
C ILE A 201 -27.87 15.45 -19.56
N LYS A 202 -28.02 16.42 -18.67
CA LYS A 202 -28.35 17.79 -19.04
C LYS A 202 -27.19 18.54 -19.68
N ASP A 203 -25.99 18.44 -19.13
CA ASP A 203 -24.85 19.29 -19.50
C ASP A 203 -23.90 18.60 -20.48
N LEU A 204 -23.76 17.27 -20.40
CA LEU A 204 -22.92 16.46 -21.28
C LEU A 204 -23.74 15.91 -22.44
N PHE A 205 -24.73 15.05 -22.18
CA PHE A 205 -25.41 14.31 -23.27
C PHE A 205 -26.06 15.25 -24.27
N SER A 206 -26.60 16.38 -23.81
CA SER A 206 -27.16 17.43 -24.68
C SER A 206 -26.19 17.96 -25.74
N GLN A 207 -24.87 17.89 -25.52
CA GLN A 207 -23.85 18.29 -26.50
C GLN A 207 -23.63 17.25 -27.60
N PHE A 208 -24.08 16.01 -27.40
CA PHE A 208 -23.98 14.90 -28.34
C PHE A 208 -25.34 14.53 -28.97
N LEU A 209 -26.45 14.91 -28.35
CA LEU A 209 -27.82 14.57 -28.80
C LEU A 209 -28.18 15.09 -30.19
N THR A 210 -27.43 16.06 -30.73
CA THR A 210 -27.60 16.57 -32.10
C THR A 210 -27.08 15.62 -33.17
N GLU A 211 -26.31 14.60 -32.80
CA GLU A 211 -25.70 13.63 -33.72
C GLU A 211 -26.41 12.27 -33.59
N PRO A 212 -27.14 11.79 -34.64
CA PRO A 212 -27.95 10.57 -34.57
C PRO A 212 -27.18 9.32 -34.14
N GLU A 213 -25.90 9.25 -34.51
CA GLU A 213 -24.99 8.14 -34.20
C GLU A 213 -24.72 7.94 -32.70
N PHE A 214 -24.76 9.00 -31.90
CA PHE A 214 -24.55 8.89 -30.45
C PHE A 214 -25.84 8.59 -29.69
N GLN A 215 -27.02 8.78 -30.29
CA GLN A 215 -28.30 8.60 -29.58
C GLN A 215 -28.48 7.18 -29.04
N THR A 216 -28.01 6.17 -29.77
CA THR A 216 -28.04 4.77 -29.33
C THR A 216 -27.20 4.57 -28.06
N TYR A 217 -25.98 5.12 -28.02
CA TYR A 217 -25.06 4.95 -26.88
C TYR A 217 -25.58 5.68 -25.64
N LEU A 218 -26.10 6.90 -25.83
CA LEU A 218 -26.69 7.71 -24.77
C LEU A 218 -27.96 7.06 -24.20
N SER A 219 -28.75 6.41 -25.05
CA SER A 219 -29.95 5.67 -24.64
C SER A 219 -29.58 4.43 -23.83
N HIS A 220 -28.56 3.67 -24.24
CA HIS A 220 -28.08 2.51 -23.48
C HIS A 220 -27.49 2.90 -22.12
N GLN A 221 -26.68 3.95 -22.05
CA GLN A 221 -26.18 4.45 -20.77
C GLN A 221 -27.34 4.90 -19.85
N SER A 222 -28.38 5.49 -20.43
CA SER A 222 -29.59 5.87 -19.69
C SER A 222 -30.34 4.64 -19.16
N LEU A 223 -30.46 3.57 -19.96
CA LEU A 223 -31.09 2.31 -19.55
C LEU A 223 -30.34 1.61 -18.41
N GLU A 224 -29.01 1.68 -18.40
CA GLU A 224 -28.20 1.12 -17.32
C GLU A 224 -28.56 1.77 -15.98
N TRP A 225 -28.70 3.10 -15.96
CA TRP A 225 -29.10 3.85 -14.78
C TRP A 225 -30.56 3.59 -14.34
N THR A 226 -31.44 3.11 -15.23
CA THR A 226 -32.81 2.79 -14.83
C THR A 226 -32.93 1.35 -14.31
N ASP A 227 -32.72 0.36 -15.16
CA ASP A 227 -33.25 -1.00 -14.95
C ASP A 227 -32.17 -2.06 -14.68
N ASN A 228 -30.90 -1.79 -14.98
CA ASN A 228 -29.83 -2.77 -14.75
C ASN A 228 -29.42 -2.84 -13.26
N PRO A 229 -29.01 -4.04 -12.79
CA PRO A 229 -28.41 -4.20 -11.47
C PRO A 229 -26.98 -3.67 -11.47
N ILE A 230 -26.81 -2.34 -11.47
CA ILE A 230 -25.51 -1.67 -11.29
C ILE A 230 -24.84 -2.14 -9.97
N PHE A 231 -25.65 -2.48 -8.98
CA PHE A 231 -25.19 -2.95 -7.68
C PHE A 231 -25.87 -4.26 -7.28
N VAL A 232 -25.13 -5.10 -6.56
CA VAL A 232 -25.66 -6.26 -5.82
C VAL A 232 -25.44 -5.97 -4.34
N ASN A 233 -26.48 -5.50 -3.65
CA ASN A 233 -26.48 -5.11 -2.23
C ASN A 233 -25.25 -4.26 -1.82
N PRO A 234 -25.12 -3.01 -2.33
CA PRO A 234 -23.90 -2.24 -2.18
C PRO A 234 -23.69 -1.78 -0.72
N THR A 235 -22.43 -1.82 -0.29
CA THR A 235 -21.96 -1.16 0.95
C THR A 235 -21.94 0.37 0.75
N VAL A 236 -21.78 1.13 1.84
CA VAL A 236 -21.60 2.59 1.78
C VAL A 236 -20.38 2.95 0.92
N GLU A 237 -19.27 2.24 1.13
CA GLU A 237 -18.01 2.40 0.38
C GLU A 237 -18.21 2.23 -1.14
N ILE A 238 -18.92 1.19 -1.58
CA ILE A 238 -19.21 0.98 -3.02
C ILE A 238 -20.00 2.15 -3.63
N LEU A 239 -20.94 2.73 -2.88
CA LEU A 239 -21.71 3.89 -3.33
C LEU A 239 -20.86 5.18 -3.36
N GLU A 240 -19.93 5.33 -2.42
CA GLU A 240 -18.98 6.44 -2.38
C GLU A 240 -18.00 6.39 -3.56
N ASP A 241 -17.44 5.21 -3.84
CA ASP A 241 -16.57 4.97 -4.98
C ASP A 241 -17.29 5.26 -6.31
N TYR A 242 -18.52 4.77 -6.46
CA TYR A 242 -19.32 5.04 -7.65
C TYR A 242 -19.61 6.53 -7.82
N LEU A 243 -19.95 7.24 -6.74
CA LEU A 243 -20.15 8.69 -6.74
C LEU A 243 -18.87 9.45 -7.10
N ALA A 244 -17.72 9.04 -6.56
CA ALA A 244 -16.42 9.64 -6.84
C ALA A 244 -16.04 9.46 -8.33
N ASN A 245 -16.24 8.26 -8.87
CA ASN A 245 -15.99 7.96 -10.28
C ASN A 245 -16.88 8.81 -11.20
N LEU A 246 -18.19 8.85 -10.95
CA LEU A 246 -19.10 9.73 -11.71
C LEU A 246 -18.73 11.21 -11.62
N ARG A 247 -18.23 11.66 -10.47
CA ARG A 247 -17.82 13.06 -10.28
C ARG A 247 -16.59 13.36 -11.11
N SER A 248 -15.56 12.51 -11.02
CA SER A 248 -14.33 12.62 -11.81
C SER A 248 -14.66 12.66 -13.31
N TYR A 249 -15.60 11.83 -13.78
CA TYR A 249 -16.07 11.86 -15.16
C TYR A 249 -16.73 13.19 -15.54
N TYR A 250 -17.67 13.69 -14.72
CA TYR A 250 -18.34 14.97 -15.00
C TYR A 250 -17.36 16.15 -15.01
N GLU A 251 -16.44 16.21 -14.06
CA GLU A 251 -15.43 17.27 -13.95
C GLU A 251 -14.45 17.25 -15.13
N SER A 252 -13.96 16.05 -15.52
CA SER A 252 -13.10 15.86 -16.70
C SER A 252 -13.79 16.32 -17.98
N PHE A 253 -15.05 15.94 -18.19
CA PHE A 253 -15.79 16.41 -19.36
C PHE A 253 -15.98 17.93 -19.33
N TYR A 254 -16.41 18.47 -18.19
CA TYR A 254 -16.68 19.89 -18.02
C TYR A 254 -15.44 20.74 -18.35
N ALA A 255 -14.26 20.33 -17.88
CA ALA A 255 -12.99 20.98 -18.18
C ALA A 255 -12.67 21.01 -19.68
N ASN A 256 -13.09 19.97 -20.41
CA ASN A 256 -12.81 19.79 -21.84
C ASN A 256 -13.98 20.19 -22.76
N GLN A 257 -15.09 20.73 -22.23
CA GLN A 257 -16.32 20.94 -23.00
C GLN A 257 -16.15 21.82 -24.25
N ILE A 258 -15.25 22.81 -24.23
CA ILE A 258 -14.95 23.64 -25.41
C ILE A 258 -14.23 22.81 -26.49
N LEU A 259 -13.30 21.94 -26.08
CA LEU A 259 -12.65 21.00 -27.00
C LEU A 259 -13.66 20.02 -27.58
N VAL A 260 -14.55 19.47 -26.75
CA VAL A 260 -15.60 18.54 -27.21
C VAL A 260 -16.54 19.22 -28.21
N LYS A 261 -17.03 20.42 -27.88
CA LYS A 261 -17.95 21.15 -28.74
C LYS A 261 -17.35 21.42 -30.13
N ASN A 262 -16.06 21.72 -30.18
CA ASN A 262 -15.33 22.04 -31.40
C ASN A 262 -14.68 20.82 -32.07
N ALA A 263 -14.75 19.65 -31.43
CA ALA A 263 -14.13 18.43 -31.92
C ALA A 263 -14.86 17.91 -33.16
N SER A 264 -14.12 17.19 -34.02
CA SER A 264 -14.74 16.41 -35.08
C SER A 264 -15.62 15.32 -34.46
N THR A 265 -16.57 14.78 -35.22
CA THR A 265 -17.42 13.67 -34.78
C THR A 265 -16.61 12.48 -34.23
N LYS A 266 -15.45 12.16 -34.84
CA LYS A 266 -14.53 11.13 -34.33
C LYS A 266 -13.90 11.50 -32.98
N ASP A 267 -13.51 12.75 -32.78
CA ASP A 267 -12.93 13.22 -31.52
C ASP A 267 -13.99 13.34 -30.41
N LYS A 268 -15.25 13.62 -30.78
CA LYS A 268 -16.39 13.61 -29.85
C LYS A 268 -16.63 12.22 -29.28
N LEU A 269 -16.51 11.18 -30.09
CA LEU A 269 -16.60 9.81 -29.61
C LEU A 269 -15.54 9.50 -28.53
N TYR A 270 -14.32 10.01 -28.67
CA TYR A 270 -13.27 9.86 -27.65
C TYR A 270 -13.72 10.46 -26.31
N TRP A 271 -14.23 11.69 -26.33
CA TRP A 271 -14.74 12.33 -25.13
C TRP A 271 -15.96 11.63 -24.56
N LEU A 272 -16.87 11.16 -25.42
CA LEU A 272 -18.04 10.39 -24.98
C LEU A 272 -17.62 9.07 -24.32
N ALA A 273 -16.66 8.36 -24.90
CA ALA A 273 -16.13 7.11 -24.36
C ALA A 273 -15.50 7.27 -22.98
N THR A 274 -14.97 8.45 -22.63
CA THR A 274 -14.50 8.72 -21.25
C THR A 274 -15.62 8.65 -20.21
N VAL A 275 -16.88 8.87 -20.59
CA VAL A 275 -18.02 8.92 -19.66
C VAL A 275 -18.90 7.68 -19.71
N LEU A 276 -18.95 6.98 -20.84
CA LEU A 276 -19.72 5.73 -20.96
C LEU A 276 -19.13 4.63 -20.05
N SER A 277 -19.99 3.82 -19.42
CA SER A 277 -19.58 2.59 -18.74
C SER A 277 -19.01 1.58 -19.74
N ALA A 278 -18.33 0.55 -19.26
CA ALA A 278 -17.88 -0.54 -20.13
C ALA A 278 -19.07 -1.25 -20.80
N GLU A 279 -20.22 -1.39 -20.12
CA GLU A 279 -21.42 -2.00 -20.69
C GLU A 279 -22.09 -1.11 -21.73
N ALA A 280 -22.13 0.21 -21.52
CA ALA A 280 -22.64 1.14 -22.53
C ALA A 280 -21.70 1.20 -23.75
N LEU A 281 -20.38 1.17 -23.54
CA LEU A 281 -19.39 1.00 -24.62
C LEU A 281 -19.57 -0.32 -25.37
N ALA A 282 -20.12 -1.36 -24.75
CA ALA A 282 -20.38 -2.63 -25.43
C ALA A 282 -21.35 -2.45 -26.62
N THR A 283 -22.20 -1.42 -26.57
CA THR A 283 -23.19 -1.08 -27.61
C THR A 283 -22.64 -0.21 -28.74
N VAL A 284 -21.45 0.38 -28.54
CA VAL A 284 -20.72 1.09 -29.60
C VAL A 284 -20.21 0.06 -30.61
N PRO A 285 -20.35 0.29 -31.93
CA PRO A 285 -19.81 -0.55 -32.98
C PRO A 285 -18.32 -0.86 -32.73
N ALA A 286 -17.92 -2.09 -33.00
CA ALA A 286 -16.56 -2.54 -32.76
C ALA A 286 -15.53 -1.67 -33.50
N ILE A 287 -15.82 -1.29 -34.76
CA ILE A 287 -14.95 -0.43 -35.59
C ILE A 287 -14.66 0.93 -34.95
N ASP A 288 -15.66 1.54 -34.31
CA ASP A 288 -15.52 2.83 -33.64
C ASP A 288 -14.67 2.70 -32.37
N LYS A 289 -14.81 1.58 -31.66
CA LYS A 289 -13.94 1.25 -30.51
C LYS A 289 -12.50 0.96 -30.92
N PHE A 290 -12.26 0.37 -32.09
CA PHE A 290 -10.92 0.16 -32.64
C PHE A 290 -10.28 1.50 -32.99
N ASP A 291 -11.01 2.38 -33.69
CA ASP A 291 -10.58 3.74 -33.97
C ASP A 291 -10.21 4.50 -32.68
N LEU A 292 -10.98 4.34 -31.60
CA LEU A 292 -10.66 4.92 -30.29
C LEU A 292 -9.35 4.39 -29.70
N LEU A 293 -9.18 3.06 -29.64
CA LEU A 293 -7.95 2.42 -29.12
C LEU A 293 -6.72 2.83 -29.94
N TYR A 294 -6.88 2.92 -31.26
CA TYR A 294 -5.83 3.32 -32.18
C TYR A 294 -5.47 4.81 -32.06
N ASN A 295 -6.46 5.67 -31.87
CA ASN A 295 -6.21 7.09 -31.62
C ASN A 295 -5.54 7.32 -30.27
N LEU A 296 -5.93 6.57 -29.23
CA LEU A 296 -5.29 6.57 -27.92
C LEU A 296 -3.81 6.17 -28.00
N SER A 297 -3.46 5.20 -28.82
CA SER A 297 -2.08 4.74 -29.00
C SER A 297 -1.22 5.66 -29.89
N LYS A 298 -1.83 6.52 -30.73
CA LYS A 298 -1.14 7.42 -31.67
C LYS A 298 -0.65 8.76 -31.11
N GLN A 299 -1.16 9.22 -29.97
CA GLN A 299 -1.07 10.64 -29.59
C GLN A 299 0.32 11.15 -29.12
N ASN A 300 1.43 10.39 -29.22
CA ASN A 300 2.78 10.78 -28.74
C ASN A 300 2.83 11.22 -27.26
N VAL A 301 1.77 11.00 -26.49
CA VAL A 301 1.71 11.22 -25.05
C VAL A 301 1.75 9.84 -24.41
N LYS A 302 2.67 9.64 -23.45
CA LYS A 302 2.71 8.43 -22.65
C LYS A 302 1.33 8.22 -22.01
N LEU A 303 0.67 7.09 -22.28
CA LEU A 303 -0.55 6.73 -21.55
C LEU A 303 -0.17 6.67 -20.06
N THR A 304 -0.89 7.42 -19.23
CA THR A 304 -0.66 7.44 -17.78
C THR A 304 -2.01 7.61 -17.11
N GLU A 305 -2.21 7.07 -15.90
CA GLU A 305 -3.45 7.38 -15.17
C GLU A 305 -3.67 8.89 -14.94
N ARG A 306 -2.61 9.70 -14.96
CA ARG A 306 -2.70 11.17 -14.89
C ARG A 306 -3.47 11.82 -16.04
N ASN A 307 -3.58 11.16 -17.19
CA ASN A 307 -4.39 11.64 -18.31
C ASN A 307 -5.67 10.81 -18.52
N ASN A 308 -6.03 9.93 -17.57
CA ASN A 308 -7.11 8.95 -17.66
C ASN A 308 -7.01 8.00 -18.87
N GLY A 309 -5.86 7.94 -19.55
CA GLY A 309 -5.69 7.17 -20.77
C GLY A 309 -5.66 5.67 -20.52
N GLU A 310 -4.98 5.23 -19.46
CA GLU A 310 -4.94 3.82 -19.05
C GLU A 310 -6.33 3.31 -18.65
N SER A 311 -7.04 4.01 -17.75
CA SER A 311 -8.41 3.71 -17.36
C SER A 311 -9.38 3.66 -18.53
N LEU A 312 -9.26 4.58 -19.51
CA LEU A 312 -10.08 4.55 -20.72
C LEU A 312 -9.79 3.32 -21.59
N VAL A 313 -8.51 2.99 -21.81
CA VAL A 313 -8.13 1.78 -22.57
C VAL A 313 -8.71 0.53 -21.89
N LEU A 314 -8.53 0.41 -20.57
CA LEU A 314 -9.08 -0.73 -19.81
C LEU A 314 -10.59 -0.84 -19.95
N LYS A 315 -11.31 0.28 -19.89
CA LYS A 315 -12.76 0.33 -20.03
C LYS A 315 -13.24 -0.03 -21.43
N ILE A 316 -12.53 0.40 -22.47
CA ILE A 316 -12.83 0.00 -23.85
C ILE A 316 -12.61 -1.50 -24.02
N ILE A 317 -11.50 -2.06 -23.52
CA ILE A 317 -11.24 -3.51 -23.57
C ILE A 317 -12.30 -4.28 -22.77
N GLU A 318 -12.63 -3.83 -21.56
CA GLU A 318 -13.68 -4.42 -20.73
C GLU A 318 -15.05 -4.48 -21.42
N SER A 319 -15.36 -3.50 -22.29
CA SER A 319 -16.61 -3.47 -23.05
C SER A 319 -16.84 -4.69 -23.95
N PHE A 320 -15.78 -5.41 -24.35
CA PHE A 320 -15.89 -6.62 -25.18
C PHE A 320 -16.13 -7.89 -24.35
N THR A 321 -16.06 -7.80 -23.02
CA THR A 321 -16.30 -8.94 -22.11
C THR A 321 -17.78 -9.23 -21.88
N PHE A 322 -18.66 -8.28 -22.18
CA PHE A 322 -20.11 -8.42 -21.96
C PHE A 322 -20.75 -9.39 -22.96
N LYS A 323 -21.76 -10.14 -22.49
CA LYS A 323 -22.50 -11.12 -23.30
C LYS A 323 -23.23 -10.50 -24.50
N SER A 324 -23.53 -9.20 -24.45
CA SER A 324 -24.16 -8.43 -25.53
C SER A 324 -23.29 -8.27 -26.77
N VAL A 325 -21.96 -8.39 -26.64
CA VAL A 325 -21.02 -8.30 -27.76
C VAL A 325 -20.93 -9.64 -28.49
N SER A 326 -21.02 -9.62 -29.82
CA SER A 326 -20.97 -10.82 -30.65
C SER A 326 -19.59 -11.48 -30.60
N SER A 327 -19.51 -12.79 -30.88
CA SER A 327 -18.21 -13.46 -31.02
C SER A 327 -17.39 -12.88 -32.18
N ALA A 328 -18.04 -12.41 -33.25
CA ALA A 328 -17.38 -11.74 -34.38
C ALA A 328 -16.65 -10.45 -33.93
N ASP A 329 -17.31 -9.57 -33.21
CA ASP A 329 -16.70 -8.32 -32.72
C ASP A 329 -15.54 -8.57 -31.75
N ARG A 330 -15.64 -9.62 -30.91
CA ARG A 330 -14.54 -10.06 -30.04
C ARG A 330 -13.36 -10.58 -30.84
N ASN A 331 -13.62 -11.35 -31.90
CA ASN A 331 -12.57 -11.85 -32.79
C ASN A 331 -11.88 -10.69 -33.52
N ASP A 332 -12.66 -9.73 -34.02
CA ASP A 332 -12.16 -8.55 -34.73
C ASP A 332 -11.25 -7.72 -33.82
N LEU A 333 -11.62 -7.50 -32.54
CA LEU A 333 -10.74 -6.82 -31.58
C LEU A 333 -9.41 -7.55 -31.40
N LEU A 334 -9.46 -8.86 -31.13
CA LEU A 334 -8.27 -9.65 -30.87
C LEU A 334 -7.35 -9.66 -32.09
N ASN A 335 -7.93 -9.77 -33.29
CA ASN A 335 -7.21 -9.70 -34.56
C ASN A 335 -6.56 -8.32 -34.77
N ASP A 336 -7.30 -7.24 -34.52
CA ASP A 336 -6.83 -5.88 -34.69
C ASP A 336 -5.67 -5.56 -33.73
N LEU A 337 -5.78 -6.00 -32.47
CA LEU A 337 -4.71 -5.86 -31.48
C LEU A 337 -3.37 -6.46 -31.94
N VAL A 338 -3.41 -7.59 -32.66
CA VAL A 338 -2.20 -8.28 -33.13
C VAL A 338 -1.80 -7.94 -34.56
N ASN A 339 -2.57 -7.09 -35.27
CA ASN A 339 -2.23 -6.65 -36.61
C ASN A 339 -1.17 -5.54 -36.60
N PHE A 340 -0.29 -5.55 -37.62
CA PHE A 340 0.69 -4.48 -37.80
C PHE A 340 -0.01 -3.20 -38.22
N HIS A 341 0.39 -2.11 -37.58
CA HIS A 341 -0.16 -0.80 -37.84
C HIS A 341 1.01 0.16 -38.14
N ASN A 342 0.85 0.98 -39.17
CA ASN A 342 1.86 1.98 -39.50
C ASN A 342 1.77 3.14 -38.49
N TYR A 343 2.70 3.19 -37.54
CA TYR A 343 2.82 4.29 -36.58
C TYR A 343 3.89 5.29 -37.01
N ILE A 344 3.60 6.58 -36.88
CA ILE A 344 4.57 7.65 -37.10
C ILE A 344 5.21 7.98 -35.75
N THR A 345 6.41 7.47 -35.48
CA THR A 345 7.15 7.83 -34.27
C THR A 345 7.93 9.14 -34.48
N LEU A 346 7.73 10.15 -33.63
CA LEU A 346 8.59 11.35 -33.58
C LEU A 346 9.76 11.07 -32.63
N GLN A 347 10.92 10.66 -33.14
CA GLN A 347 12.12 10.61 -32.30
C GLN A 347 12.58 12.04 -31.96
N GLY A 348 12.81 12.29 -30.67
CA GLY A 348 13.30 13.55 -30.14
C GLY A 348 14.64 13.93 -30.77
N GLY A 349 14.62 14.97 -31.61
CA GLY A 349 15.81 15.57 -32.20
C GLY A 349 15.69 15.82 -33.69
N LYS A 350 15.14 16.99 -34.06
CA LYS A 350 15.09 17.58 -35.41
C LYS A 350 14.35 16.77 -36.50
N GLY A 351 13.04 17.04 -36.58
CA GLY A 351 12.19 16.82 -37.76
C GLY A 351 11.41 15.49 -37.76
N PRO A 352 10.22 15.44 -38.38
CA PRO A 352 9.46 14.19 -38.53
C PRO A 352 10.20 13.27 -39.52
N ARG A 353 10.77 12.17 -39.02
CA ARG A 353 11.14 11.03 -39.85
C ARG A 353 10.08 9.96 -39.63
N SER A 354 9.29 9.67 -40.66
CA SER A 354 8.41 8.51 -40.71
C SER A 354 9.27 7.26 -40.83
N VAL A 355 9.35 6.47 -39.75
CA VAL A 355 9.86 5.10 -39.82
C VAL A 355 8.62 4.22 -39.74
N GLU A 356 8.37 3.40 -40.77
CA GLU A 356 7.36 2.34 -40.68
C GLU A 356 7.81 1.38 -39.57
N SER A 357 7.12 1.41 -38.43
CA SER A 357 7.38 0.45 -37.35
C SER A 357 6.55 -0.81 -37.58
N GLU A 358 7.18 -1.98 -37.66
CA GLU A 358 6.53 -3.29 -37.57
C GLU A 358 6.06 -3.57 -36.13
N THR A 359 5.20 -2.73 -35.56
CA THR A 359 4.71 -2.85 -34.18
C THR A 359 3.20 -3.04 -34.17
N THR A 360 2.70 -3.92 -33.31
CA THR A 360 1.26 -4.20 -33.15
C THR A 360 0.61 -3.24 -32.14
N LEU A 361 -0.72 -3.09 -32.19
CA LEU A 361 -1.44 -2.28 -31.21
C LEU A 361 -1.31 -2.88 -29.78
N PHE A 362 -1.31 -4.21 -29.68
CA PHE A 362 -1.05 -4.93 -28.43
C PHE A 362 0.30 -4.54 -27.81
N GLU A 363 1.38 -4.55 -28.59
CA GLU A 363 2.72 -4.20 -28.12
C GLU A 363 2.79 -2.76 -27.55
N ILE A 364 2.09 -1.82 -28.20
CA ILE A 364 2.05 -0.42 -27.75
C ILE A 364 1.27 -0.32 -26.43
N LEU A 365 0.04 -0.84 -26.39
CA LEU A 365 -0.80 -0.77 -25.19
C LEU A 365 -0.15 -1.51 -24.01
N TYR A 366 0.43 -2.68 -24.25
CA TYR A 366 1.12 -3.48 -23.23
C TYR A 366 2.30 -2.71 -22.61
N LYS A 367 3.07 -1.98 -23.43
CA LYS A 367 4.22 -1.20 -22.97
C LYS A 367 3.83 0.09 -22.26
N ASP A 368 2.77 0.75 -22.73
CA ASP A 368 2.39 2.08 -22.28
C ASP A 368 1.46 2.07 -21.06
N ILE A 369 0.70 1.00 -20.82
CA ILE A 369 -0.01 0.79 -19.55
C ILE A 369 0.99 0.37 -18.48
N ASP A 370 1.17 1.16 -17.42
CA ASP A 370 2.12 0.86 -16.34
C ASP A 370 1.45 0.04 -15.21
N ASP A 371 2.22 -0.83 -14.57
CA ASP A 371 1.90 -1.24 -13.20
C ASP A 371 2.61 -0.22 -12.30
N ASP A 372 1.94 0.37 -11.30
CA ASP A 372 2.59 1.38 -10.44
C ASP A 372 3.75 0.75 -9.65
N ARG A 373 4.95 0.94 -10.19
CA ARG A 373 6.20 0.48 -9.62
C ARG A 373 6.55 1.21 -8.31
N TYR A 374 5.98 2.38 -8.01
CA TYR A 374 6.40 3.22 -6.87
C TYR A 374 5.70 2.86 -5.55
N SER A 375 4.44 2.44 -5.57
CA SER A 375 3.68 2.05 -4.36
C SER A 375 4.22 0.78 -3.68
N ARG A 376 4.85 -0.13 -4.42
CA ARG A 376 5.49 -1.34 -3.83
C ARG A 376 6.73 -1.03 -2.99
N TYR A 377 7.38 0.12 -3.23
CA TYR A 377 8.49 0.61 -2.41
C TYR A 377 8.03 1.43 -1.19
N THR A 378 6.72 1.67 -1.05
CA THR A 378 6.15 2.53 0.00
C THR A 378 4.96 1.86 0.69
N PHE A 379 5.21 0.69 1.32
CA PHE A 379 4.36 0.00 2.31
C PHE A 379 2.86 0.41 2.30
N GLY A 380 2.15 0.11 1.21
CA GLY A 380 0.68 0.14 1.16
C GLY A 380 0.00 1.48 1.50
N LEU A 381 0.67 2.63 1.38
CA LEU A 381 0.09 3.94 1.73
C LEU A 381 -0.72 4.60 0.60
N TRP A 382 -0.77 3.97 -0.58
CA TRP A 382 -1.58 4.40 -1.71
C TRP A 382 -2.21 3.16 -2.33
N ASN A 383 -3.54 3.07 -2.39
CA ASN A 383 -4.23 2.01 -3.15
C ASN A 383 -3.72 2.06 -4.60
N SER A 384 -2.95 1.07 -5.03
CA SER A 384 -2.35 1.06 -6.36
C SER A 384 -3.07 0.11 -7.31
N TYR A 385 -3.32 0.62 -8.52
CA TYR A 385 -4.00 -0.09 -9.59
C TYR A 385 -2.98 -0.95 -10.35
N ASN A 386 -3.16 -2.28 -10.35
CA ASN A 386 -2.41 -3.22 -11.21
C ASN A 386 -2.99 -3.20 -12.64
N ASN A 387 -2.84 -2.08 -13.34
CA ASN A 387 -3.52 -1.83 -14.60
C ASN A 387 -3.08 -2.74 -15.75
N ARG A 388 -1.78 -3.10 -15.87
CA ARG A 388 -1.33 -4.02 -16.91
C ARG A 388 -1.83 -5.44 -16.64
N MET A 389 -1.87 -5.84 -15.37
CA MET A 389 -2.52 -7.10 -14.96
C MET A 389 -4.00 -7.11 -15.35
N LYS A 390 -4.73 -6.03 -15.04
CA LYS A 390 -6.14 -5.87 -15.39
C LYS A 390 -6.35 -5.93 -16.90
N PHE A 391 -5.50 -5.27 -17.69
CA PHE A 391 -5.52 -5.33 -19.16
C PHE A 391 -5.40 -6.76 -19.68
N ILE A 392 -4.40 -7.52 -19.21
CA ILE A 392 -4.16 -8.90 -19.66
C ILE A 392 -5.30 -9.85 -19.25
N ILE A 393 -5.86 -9.66 -18.06
CA ILE A 393 -7.01 -10.43 -17.59
C ILE A 393 -8.26 -10.15 -18.45
N LEU A 394 -8.53 -8.89 -18.79
CA LEU A 394 -9.66 -8.54 -19.65
C LEU A 394 -9.48 -9.15 -21.05
N LEU A 395 -8.27 -9.11 -21.62
CA LEU A 395 -7.96 -9.79 -22.88
C LEU A 395 -8.16 -11.30 -22.79
N TYR A 396 -7.79 -11.94 -21.68
CA TYR A 396 -8.04 -13.36 -21.46
C TYR A 396 -9.53 -13.70 -21.44
N LYS A 397 -10.39 -12.88 -20.79
CA LYS A 397 -11.85 -13.06 -20.81
C LYS A 397 -12.42 -13.00 -22.23
N ILE A 398 -11.94 -12.05 -23.04
CA ILE A 398 -12.37 -11.87 -24.42
C ILE A 398 -11.93 -13.08 -25.25
N TRP A 399 -10.66 -13.48 -25.14
CA TRP A 399 -10.11 -14.66 -25.80
C TRP A 399 -10.88 -15.94 -25.43
N PHE A 400 -11.18 -16.14 -24.14
CA PHE A 400 -11.89 -17.32 -23.64
C PHE A 400 -13.27 -17.49 -24.30
N SER A 401 -13.90 -16.38 -24.68
CA SER A 401 -15.23 -16.31 -25.31
C SER A 401 -15.16 -15.98 -26.81
N SER A 402 -14.08 -16.38 -27.49
CA SER A 402 -13.79 -16.11 -28.91
C SER A 402 -13.55 -17.40 -29.71
N THR A 403 -13.56 -17.32 -31.05
CA THR A 403 -13.29 -18.48 -31.92
C THR A 403 -11.82 -18.90 -31.94
N TYR A 404 -10.94 -18.07 -31.37
CA TYR A 404 -9.51 -18.38 -31.15
C TYR A 404 -9.30 -19.36 -30.00
N ASN A 405 -10.24 -19.46 -29.06
CA ASN A 405 -10.23 -20.46 -28.01
C ASN A 405 -10.87 -21.76 -28.52
N PRO A 406 -10.12 -22.87 -28.61
CA PRO A 406 -10.59 -24.07 -29.29
C PRO A 406 -11.65 -24.87 -28.50
N ILE A 407 -11.97 -24.48 -27.25
CA ILE A 407 -13.09 -25.07 -26.49
C ILE A 407 -14.39 -24.26 -26.61
N TYR A 408 -14.34 -23.04 -27.15
CA TYR A 408 -15.51 -22.20 -27.30
C TYR A 408 -16.45 -22.77 -28.37
N SER A 409 -17.74 -22.91 -28.04
CA SER A 409 -18.74 -23.44 -28.97
C SER A 409 -19.30 -22.31 -29.84
N ASP A 410 -18.82 -22.19 -31.08
CA ASP A 410 -19.34 -21.21 -32.03
C ASP A 410 -20.51 -21.80 -32.85
N PRO A 411 -21.59 -21.05 -33.08
CA PRO A 411 -22.74 -21.51 -33.89
C PRO A 411 -22.39 -21.91 -35.34
N SER A 412 -21.27 -21.43 -35.88
CA SER A 412 -20.78 -21.81 -37.22
C SER A 412 -20.13 -23.20 -37.27
N TYR A 413 -19.80 -23.80 -36.12
CA TYR A 413 -19.16 -25.11 -36.06
C TYR A 413 -20.18 -26.22 -36.30
N THR A 414 -19.79 -27.20 -37.12
CA THR A 414 -20.69 -28.28 -37.58
C THR A 414 -20.26 -29.65 -37.08
N LYS A 415 -19.01 -29.78 -36.63
CA LYS A 415 -18.46 -30.99 -36.02
C LYS A 415 -18.55 -30.92 -34.50
N GLN A 416 -18.59 -32.11 -33.90
CA GLN A 416 -18.45 -32.26 -32.45
C GLN A 416 -16.99 -32.05 -32.04
N ARG A 417 -16.77 -31.76 -30.75
CA ARG A 417 -15.43 -31.72 -30.17
C ARG A 417 -14.70 -33.04 -30.44
N ASN A 418 -13.42 -32.96 -30.77
CA ASN A 418 -12.58 -34.13 -30.94
C ASN A 418 -12.27 -34.83 -29.60
N ALA A 419 -11.49 -35.91 -29.64
CA ALA A 419 -11.09 -36.68 -28.46
C ALA A 419 -10.37 -35.86 -27.37
N CYS A 420 -9.85 -34.68 -27.74
CA CYS A 420 -9.16 -33.76 -26.85
C CYS A 420 -10.06 -32.63 -26.36
N GLY A 421 -11.38 -32.70 -26.57
CA GLY A 421 -12.34 -31.71 -26.07
C GLY A 421 -12.30 -30.36 -26.79
N VAL A 422 -11.72 -30.29 -27.99
CA VAL A 422 -11.62 -29.05 -28.79
C VAL A 422 -12.37 -29.15 -30.13
N TYR A 423 -12.81 -28.01 -30.66
CA TYR A 423 -13.40 -27.88 -31.99
C TYR A 423 -12.31 -27.72 -33.05
N GLU A 424 -12.25 -28.65 -34.01
CA GLU A 424 -11.28 -28.62 -35.11
C GLU A 424 -11.52 -27.44 -36.07
N GLU A 425 -12.72 -26.86 -36.06
CA GLU A 425 -13.07 -25.67 -36.83
C GLU A 425 -12.68 -24.34 -36.17
N SER A 426 -12.03 -24.37 -35.01
CA SER A 426 -11.41 -23.18 -34.42
C SER A 426 -10.24 -22.67 -35.26
N GLU A 427 -10.02 -21.36 -35.29
CA GLU A 427 -9.12 -20.68 -36.24
C GLU A 427 -7.70 -21.25 -36.23
N TYR A 428 -7.13 -21.43 -35.05
CA TYR A 428 -5.78 -21.97 -34.88
C TYR A 428 -5.69 -23.50 -35.03
N MET A 429 -6.82 -24.20 -35.09
CA MET A 429 -6.90 -25.65 -35.31
C MET A 429 -6.98 -25.99 -36.82
N LYS A 430 -7.28 -25.02 -37.68
CA LYS A 430 -7.27 -25.17 -39.15
C LYS A 430 -5.87 -25.10 -39.76
N LEU A 431 -4.90 -24.53 -39.04
CA LEU A 431 -3.53 -24.34 -39.54
C LEU A 431 -2.79 -25.67 -39.59
N LYS A 432 -2.75 -26.31 -40.77
CA LYS A 432 -1.96 -27.52 -41.02
C LYS A 432 -0.52 -27.16 -41.41
N ASN A 433 0.44 -27.94 -40.91
CA ASN A 433 1.86 -27.84 -41.24
C ASN A 433 2.08 -27.65 -42.75
N ASN A 434 2.68 -26.53 -43.16
CA ASN A 434 3.46 -26.47 -44.40
C ASN A 434 4.92 -26.27 -43.99
N PRO A 435 5.68 -27.34 -43.70
CA PRO A 435 7.10 -27.20 -43.43
C PRO A 435 7.74 -26.81 -44.76
N ASP A 436 8.13 -25.55 -44.93
CA ASP A 436 9.13 -25.21 -45.92
C ASP A 436 10.40 -25.99 -45.53
N PRO A 437 10.83 -26.99 -46.31
CA PRO A 437 11.97 -27.84 -45.96
C PRO A 437 13.29 -27.07 -45.99
N THR A 438 13.28 -25.81 -46.46
CA THR A 438 14.50 -25.05 -46.76
C THR A 438 14.81 -23.92 -45.78
N ASN A 439 13.93 -23.61 -44.81
CA ASN A 439 14.15 -22.50 -43.88
C ASN A 439 14.04 -22.94 -42.41
N SER A 440 15.14 -23.49 -41.88
CA SER A 440 15.24 -24.13 -40.57
C SER A 440 15.24 -23.19 -39.35
N ILE A 441 15.04 -21.87 -39.53
CA ILE A 441 15.28 -20.88 -38.47
C ILE A 441 13.99 -20.37 -37.81
N LYS A 442 12.81 -20.56 -38.42
CA LYS A 442 11.50 -20.36 -37.77
C LYS A 442 10.65 -21.58 -38.01
N VAL A 443 10.40 -22.39 -36.98
CA VAL A 443 9.44 -23.49 -37.07
C VAL A 443 8.18 -23.06 -36.33
N PRO A 444 7.18 -22.48 -37.01
CA PRO A 444 5.86 -22.26 -36.42
C PRO A 444 5.33 -23.57 -35.86
N LYS A 445 4.91 -23.56 -34.59
CA LYS A 445 4.32 -24.74 -33.94
C LYS A 445 2.81 -24.63 -34.06
N TYR A 446 2.19 -25.30 -35.03
CA TYR A 446 0.73 -25.30 -35.21
C TYR A 446 0.07 -26.58 -34.68
N TYR A 447 -1.27 -26.56 -34.66
CA TYR A 447 -2.07 -27.72 -34.28
C TYR A 447 -1.73 -28.93 -35.14
N ASN A 448 -1.65 -30.10 -34.51
CA ASN A 448 -1.47 -31.37 -35.18
C ASN A 448 -2.61 -32.30 -34.75
N ASP A 449 -3.36 -32.79 -35.74
CA ASP A 449 -4.51 -33.71 -35.63
C ASP A 449 -4.24 -34.96 -34.76
N THR A 450 -2.96 -35.27 -34.48
CA THR A 450 -2.52 -36.41 -33.63
C THR A 450 -1.99 -36.04 -32.24
N THR A 451 -1.68 -34.77 -31.93
CA THR A 451 -0.93 -34.39 -30.70
C THR A 451 -1.51 -33.23 -29.89
N THR A 452 -2.77 -32.82 -30.13
CA THR A 452 -3.46 -31.75 -29.39
C THR A 452 -2.88 -30.35 -29.71
N PRO A 453 -3.40 -29.21 -29.18
CA PRO A 453 -2.79 -27.89 -29.39
C PRO A 453 -1.29 -27.89 -29.06
N PRO A 454 -0.49 -27.01 -29.69
CA PRO A 454 0.94 -26.92 -29.46
C PRO A 454 1.29 -26.91 -27.97
N PHE A 455 2.24 -27.75 -27.59
CA PHE A 455 2.63 -27.90 -26.21
C PHE A 455 3.94 -27.19 -25.89
N ILE A 456 3.98 -26.61 -24.69
CA ILE A 456 5.21 -26.26 -24.01
C ILE A 456 5.29 -27.18 -22.79
N ILE A 457 6.31 -28.04 -22.78
CA ILE A 457 6.49 -29.02 -21.72
C ILE A 457 7.69 -28.59 -20.91
N TYR A 458 7.43 -28.25 -19.66
CA TYR A 458 8.51 -28.05 -18.75
C TYR A 458 8.77 -29.35 -18.03
N GLU A 459 9.78 -30.04 -18.51
CA GLU A 459 10.23 -31.30 -17.96
C GLU A 459 11.45 -31.05 -17.07
N SER A 460 11.49 -31.76 -15.94
CA SER A 460 12.74 -32.07 -15.26
C SER A 460 13.00 -33.54 -15.51
N VAL A 461 14.10 -33.84 -16.19
CA VAL A 461 14.54 -35.21 -16.46
C VAL A 461 15.78 -35.48 -15.63
N THR A 462 15.70 -36.52 -14.81
CA THR A 462 16.81 -36.95 -13.98
C THR A 462 17.53 -38.13 -14.64
N GLY A 463 18.75 -37.90 -15.11
CA GLY A 463 19.60 -38.90 -15.74
C GLY A 463 20.79 -39.30 -14.87
N ASN A 464 21.51 -40.34 -15.30
CA ASN A 464 22.75 -40.77 -14.66
C ASN A 464 23.84 -40.94 -15.73
N ARG A 465 24.89 -40.11 -15.68
CA ARG A 465 25.99 -40.14 -16.66
C ARG A 465 27.30 -40.24 -15.91
N ASN A 466 28.07 -41.31 -16.18
CA ASN A 466 29.33 -41.62 -15.48
C ASN A 466 29.18 -41.62 -13.94
N GLY A 467 28.07 -42.15 -13.42
CA GLY A 467 27.81 -42.27 -11.98
C GLY A 467 27.40 -40.98 -11.26
N ALA A 468 27.26 -39.85 -11.97
CA ALA A 468 26.72 -38.61 -11.43
C ALA A 468 25.26 -38.41 -11.86
N LYS A 469 24.40 -38.12 -10.88
CA LYS A 469 23.01 -37.70 -11.11
C LYS A 469 23.04 -36.33 -11.81
N ILE A 470 22.48 -36.27 -13.01
CA ILE A 470 22.31 -35.04 -13.79
C ILE A 470 20.83 -34.71 -13.77
N GLU A 471 20.50 -33.51 -13.36
CA GLU A 471 19.16 -32.98 -13.52
C GLU A 471 19.18 -32.03 -14.71
N THR A 472 18.36 -32.33 -15.71
CA THR A 472 18.17 -31.46 -16.86
C THR A 472 16.79 -30.82 -16.71
N VAL A 473 16.78 -29.51 -16.50
CA VAL A 473 15.54 -28.73 -16.43
C VAL A 473 15.38 -27.95 -17.73
N THR A 474 14.20 -28.08 -18.33
CA THR A 474 13.82 -27.28 -19.48
C THR A 474 13.32 -25.91 -19.02
N ASN A 475 14.00 -24.85 -19.45
CA ASN A 475 13.61 -23.47 -19.21
C ASN A 475 13.23 -22.77 -20.52
N TYR A 476 12.28 -21.84 -20.44
CA TYR A 476 11.81 -21.09 -21.60
C TYR A 476 11.94 -19.59 -21.35
N SER A 477 12.39 -18.87 -22.38
CA SER A 477 12.35 -17.42 -22.41
C SER A 477 11.53 -16.95 -23.61
N TYR A 478 10.94 -15.76 -23.51
CA TYR A 478 9.97 -15.27 -24.47
C TYR A 478 10.43 -13.92 -25.03
N LYS A 479 10.26 -13.76 -26.33
CA LYS A 479 10.54 -12.50 -27.01
C LYS A 479 9.38 -12.17 -27.95
N MET A 480 8.80 -10.98 -27.80
CA MET A 480 7.84 -10.48 -28.78
C MET A 480 8.55 -10.18 -30.10
N VAL A 481 8.03 -10.73 -31.20
CA VAL A 481 8.52 -10.50 -32.56
C VAL A 481 7.30 -10.37 -33.49
N GLY A 482 6.82 -9.14 -33.67
CA GLY A 482 5.71 -8.84 -34.56
C GLY A 482 4.39 -9.38 -34.03
N LYS A 483 3.72 -10.29 -34.76
CA LYS A 483 2.46 -10.93 -34.33
C LYS A 483 2.65 -12.18 -33.46
N SER A 484 3.90 -12.47 -33.11
CA SER A 484 4.27 -13.74 -32.51
C SER A 484 5.20 -13.57 -31.33
N ILE A 485 5.25 -14.62 -30.51
CA ILE A 485 6.21 -14.80 -29.44
C ILE A 485 7.17 -15.89 -29.90
N GLU A 486 8.45 -15.54 -29.99
CA GLU A 486 9.53 -16.49 -30.13
C GLU A 486 9.82 -17.09 -28.74
N VAL A 487 9.70 -18.41 -28.65
CA VAL A 487 9.96 -19.18 -27.44
C VAL A 487 11.33 -19.82 -27.61
N TYR A 488 12.27 -19.46 -26.73
CA TYR A 488 13.59 -20.07 -26.71
C TYR A 488 13.65 -21.10 -25.58
N GLU A 489 13.94 -22.34 -25.93
CA GLU A 489 14.25 -23.40 -24.98
C GLU A 489 15.73 -23.32 -24.63
N SER A 490 16.01 -23.36 -23.34
CA SER A 490 17.35 -23.65 -22.85
C SER A 490 17.25 -24.82 -21.90
N LYS A 491 18.23 -25.72 -21.99
CA LYS A 491 18.39 -26.81 -21.04
C LYS A 491 19.42 -26.38 -20.04
N ILE A 492 19.04 -26.47 -18.78
CA ILE A 492 19.94 -26.28 -17.66
C ILE A 492 20.32 -27.67 -17.22
N GLU A 493 21.55 -28.08 -17.53
CA GLU A 493 22.12 -29.30 -17.00
C GLU A 493 22.83 -28.97 -15.68
N SER A 494 22.16 -29.31 -14.59
CA SER A 494 22.72 -29.19 -13.26
C SER A 494 23.39 -30.50 -12.88
N ARG A 495 24.71 -30.42 -12.67
CA ARG A 495 25.53 -31.54 -12.20
C ARG A 495 26.11 -31.20 -10.84
N LYS A 496 25.90 -32.09 -9.87
CA LYS A 496 26.41 -31.92 -8.51
C LYS A 496 27.94 -31.71 -8.51
N GLY A 497 28.38 -30.50 -8.15
CA GLY A 497 29.79 -30.13 -8.04
C GLY A 497 30.44 -29.49 -9.28
N TYR A 498 29.66 -29.16 -10.32
CA TYR A 498 30.10 -28.43 -11.50
C TYR A 498 29.21 -27.20 -11.73
N ASP A 499 29.74 -26.19 -12.43
CA ASP A 499 28.93 -25.06 -12.90
C ASP A 499 27.82 -25.58 -13.81
N ASP A 500 26.62 -25.00 -13.67
CA ASP A 500 25.49 -25.33 -14.52
C ASP A 500 25.89 -25.14 -15.99
N HIS A 501 25.71 -26.19 -16.78
CA HIS A 501 25.91 -26.06 -18.20
C HIS A 501 24.61 -25.60 -18.83
N TYR A 502 24.59 -24.34 -19.24
CA TYR A 502 23.51 -23.77 -20.03
C TYR A 502 23.74 -24.18 -21.48
N SER A 503 22.76 -24.88 -22.05
CA SER A 503 22.70 -24.90 -23.51
C SER A 503 22.46 -23.48 -24.00
N ASP A 504 23.06 -23.11 -25.13
CA ASP A 504 22.65 -21.91 -25.82
C ASP A 504 21.12 -21.96 -26.04
N PRO A 505 20.39 -20.85 -25.80
CA PRO A 505 18.96 -20.81 -26.04
C PRO A 505 18.69 -21.13 -27.51
N ILE A 506 18.01 -22.26 -27.76
CA ILE A 506 17.59 -22.66 -29.09
C ILE A 506 16.16 -22.22 -29.29
N LEU A 507 15.81 -21.76 -30.50
CA LEU A 507 14.42 -21.45 -30.81
C LEU A 507 13.60 -22.74 -30.74
N TYR A 508 12.74 -22.85 -29.74
CA TYR A 508 11.84 -23.99 -29.53
C TYR A 508 10.69 -23.95 -30.54
N GLY A 509 10.16 -22.75 -30.77
CA GLY A 509 9.07 -22.51 -31.68
C GLY A 509 8.66 -21.04 -31.69
N THR A 510 7.94 -20.68 -32.74
CA THR A 510 7.28 -19.39 -32.85
C THR A 510 5.78 -19.61 -32.72
N TYR A 511 5.15 -18.88 -31.81
CA TYR A 511 3.73 -18.98 -31.48
C TYR A 511 3.04 -17.65 -31.73
N GLU A 512 1.83 -17.62 -32.29
CA GLU A 512 1.08 -16.38 -32.42
C GLU A 512 0.47 -15.96 -31.07
N PHE A 513 0.27 -14.65 -30.86
CA PHE A 513 -0.21 -14.13 -29.56
C PHE A 513 -1.53 -14.73 -29.09
N LEU A 514 -2.48 -14.94 -30.01
CA LEU A 514 -3.80 -15.49 -29.73
C LEU A 514 -3.83 -17.02 -29.79
N GLN A 515 -2.71 -17.63 -30.15
CA GLN A 515 -2.64 -19.07 -30.36
C GLN A 515 -2.87 -19.81 -29.04
N PRO A 516 -3.77 -20.81 -29.01
CA PRO A 516 -3.90 -21.69 -27.86
C PRO A 516 -2.64 -22.52 -27.68
N ILE A 517 -2.02 -22.42 -26.51
CA ILE A 517 -0.85 -23.19 -26.09
C ILE A 517 -1.25 -24.05 -24.90
N THR A 518 -1.05 -25.36 -25.03
CA THR A 518 -1.18 -26.28 -23.90
C THR A 518 0.11 -26.21 -23.11
N VAL A 519 0.03 -25.83 -21.83
CA VAL A 519 1.24 -25.82 -20.99
C VAL A 519 1.20 -26.98 -20.00
N MET A 520 2.21 -27.83 -20.10
CA MET A 520 2.39 -28.99 -19.23
C MET A 520 3.58 -28.76 -18.30
N GLY A 521 3.39 -29.04 -17.01
CA GLY A 521 4.41 -28.81 -15.98
C GLY A 521 4.53 -27.37 -15.49
N LEU A 522 3.72 -26.42 -16.01
CA LEU A 522 3.66 -25.04 -15.51
C LEU A 522 2.78 -24.89 -14.28
N LYS A 523 3.37 -24.28 -13.25
CA LYS A 523 2.67 -23.81 -12.06
C LYS A 523 2.78 -22.27 -12.04
N PRO A 524 1.66 -21.56 -12.27
CA PRO A 524 1.64 -20.11 -12.19
C PRO A 524 1.85 -19.63 -10.75
N ASP A 525 2.17 -18.34 -10.61
CA ASP A 525 2.19 -17.63 -9.34
C ASP A 525 0.80 -17.66 -8.66
N LEU A 526 0.74 -17.93 -7.34
CA LEU A 526 -0.51 -18.08 -6.58
C LEU A 526 -1.41 -16.85 -6.66
N ASP A 527 -0.85 -15.63 -6.65
CA ASP A 527 -1.63 -14.38 -6.72
C ASP A 527 -2.34 -14.25 -8.09
N LEU A 528 -1.67 -14.69 -9.16
CA LEU A 528 -2.23 -14.71 -10.51
C LEU A 528 -3.27 -15.85 -10.65
N VAL A 529 -3.06 -17.00 -10.00
CA VAL A 529 -4.03 -18.12 -9.97
C VAL A 529 -5.30 -17.74 -9.20
N GLU A 530 -5.19 -17.07 -8.06
CA GLU A 530 -6.34 -16.61 -7.27
C GLU A 530 -7.18 -15.59 -8.03
N THR A 531 -6.52 -14.63 -8.68
CA THR A 531 -7.18 -13.64 -9.56
C THR A 531 -7.89 -14.30 -10.75
N LEU A 532 -7.36 -15.41 -11.28
CA LEU A 532 -7.99 -16.21 -12.33
C LEU A 532 -9.08 -17.19 -11.83
N ALA A 533 -9.09 -17.50 -10.52
CA ALA A 533 -10.03 -18.45 -9.91
C ALA A 533 -11.38 -17.80 -9.53
N ASP A 534 -11.40 -16.49 -9.26
CA ASP A 534 -12.61 -15.70 -8.95
C ASP A 534 -13.54 -15.51 -10.17
N PHE A 535 -13.18 -15.97 -11.37
CA PHE A 535 -14.04 -15.98 -12.56
C PHE A 535 -15.15 -17.06 -12.55
N LYS A 536 -15.43 -17.68 -11.39
CA LYS A 536 -16.28 -18.87 -11.25
C LYS A 536 -17.73 -18.62 -10.81
N ASP A 537 -18.25 -17.42 -10.97
CA ASP A 537 -19.69 -17.20 -10.82
C ASP A 537 -20.42 -17.51 -12.14
N GLY A 538 -20.84 -18.77 -12.32
CA GLY A 538 -22.06 -19.02 -13.10
C GLY A 538 -22.20 -20.31 -13.93
N GLU A 539 -21.13 -20.95 -14.42
CA GLU A 539 -21.27 -22.23 -15.14
C GLU A 539 -20.10 -23.17 -14.83
N SER A 540 -20.44 -24.38 -14.39
CA SER A 540 -19.48 -25.45 -14.17
C SER A 540 -18.87 -25.84 -15.53
N LEU A 541 -17.58 -25.59 -15.74
CA LEU A 541 -16.79 -26.43 -16.63
C LEU A 541 -16.69 -27.80 -15.97
N GLY A 542 -17.69 -28.65 -16.24
CA GLY A 542 -17.70 -30.02 -15.76
C GLY A 542 -16.45 -30.74 -16.26
N ASP A 543 -15.67 -31.29 -15.33
CA ASP A 543 -14.61 -32.32 -15.44
C ASP A 543 -13.62 -32.31 -16.63
N GLN A 544 -13.62 -31.35 -17.54
CA GLN A 544 -12.71 -31.30 -18.68
C GLN A 544 -11.46 -30.48 -18.34
N LYS A 545 -10.45 -31.20 -17.81
CA LYS A 545 -9.07 -30.71 -17.65
C LYS A 545 -8.43 -30.47 -19.02
N ILE A 546 -8.38 -29.22 -19.47
CA ILE A 546 -7.41 -28.79 -20.48
C ILE A 546 -6.79 -27.46 -20.02
N HIS A 547 -5.47 -27.46 -19.86
CA HIS A 547 -4.66 -26.31 -19.43
C HIS A 547 -4.19 -25.48 -20.64
N THR A 548 -5.13 -24.98 -21.44
CA THR A 548 -4.82 -24.16 -22.63
C THR A 548 -4.87 -22.68 -22.29
N ILE A 549 -3.80 -21.94 -22.59
CA ILE A 549 -3.71 -20.48 -22.44
C ILE A 549 -3.27 -19.82 -23.75
N PRO A 550 -3.63 -18.56 -24.02
CA PRO A 550 -3.13 -17.84 -25.18
C PRO A 550 -1.65 -17.44 -24.98
N GLY A 551 -0.92 -17.31 -26.09
CA GLY A 551 0.48 -16.87 -26.10
C GLY A 551 0.73 -15.57 -25.34
N PHE A 552 -0.14 -14.55 -25.49
CA PHE A 552 0.03 -13.27 -24.79
C PHE A 552 0.01 -13.41 -23.26
N LEU A 553 -0.82 -14.33 -22.73
CA LEU A 553 -0.90 -14.58 -21.29
C LEU A 553 0.38 -15.28 -20.82
N LEU A 554 0.88 -16.24 -21.60
CA LEU A 554 2.16 -16.90 -21.32
C LEU A 554 3.33 -15.90 -21.29
N PHE A 555 3.35 -14.94 -22.21
CA PHE A 555 4.35 -13.86 -22.22
C PHE A 555 4.25 -13.00 -20.95
N TYR A 556 3.05 -12.55 -20.58
CA TYR A 556 2.83 -11.75 -19.38
C TYR A 556 3.23 -12.50 -18.11
N MET A 557 3.00 -13.82 -18.04
CA MET A 557 3.38 -14.63 -16.88
C MET A 557 4.90 -14.61 -16.61
N GLU A 558 5.74 -14.60 -17.65
CA GLU A 558 7.19 -14.46 -17.49
C GLU A 558 7.58 -13.02 -17.15
N ASP A 559 6.97 -12.02 -17.78
CA ASP A 559 7.23 -10.60 -17.48
C ASP A 559 6.85 -10.26 -16.02
N TYR A 560 5.69 -10.73 -15.56
CA TYR A 560 5.23 -10.60 -14.17
C TYR A 560 6.15 -11.33 -13.18
N SER A 561 6.59 -12.55 -13.52
CA SER A 561 7.59 -13.30 -12.74
C SER A 561 8.91 -12.52 -12.67
N ASN A 562 9.37 -11.94 -13.77
CA ASN A 562 10.58 -11.09 -13.82
C ASN A 562 10.43 -9.79 -13.03
N LEU A 563 9.24 -9.18 -13.01
CA LEU A 563 8.94 -8.01 -12.18
C LEU A 563 8.96 -8.37 -10.68
N LYS A 564 8.39 -9.51 -10.28
CA LYS A 564 8.56 -10.04 -8.92
C LYS A 564 10.01 -10.40 -8.60
N LYS A 565 10.81 -10.87 -9.56
CA LYS A 565 12.27 -11.08 -9.39
C LYS A 565 13.02 -9.75 -9.17
N ILE A 566 12.54 -8.63 -9.69
CA ILE A 566 13.07 -7.27 -9.42
C ILE A 566 12.63 -6.78 -8.03
N ASP A 567 11.38 -7.02 -7.62
CA ASP A 567 10.86 -6.68 -6.28
C ASP A 567 11.50 -7.54 -5.16
N PHE A 568 11.72 -8.83 -5.42
CA PHE A 568 12.61 -9.66 -4.59
C PHE A 568 14.02 -9.08 -4.71
N GLY A 569 14.52 -8.79 -5.91
CA GLY A 569 15.85 -8.24 -6.16
C GLY A 569 16.19 -6.94 -5.43
N VAL A 570 15.25 -6.06 -5.05
CA VAL A 570 15.54 -4.83 -4.28
C VAL A 570 15.48 -5.03 -2.77
N ILE A 571 14.53 -5.85 -2.27
CA ILE A 571 14.49 -6.26 -0.85
C ILE A 571 15.65 -7.23 -0.54
N LEU A 572 16.03 -8.03 -1.54
CA LEU A 572 17.13 -8.98 -1.54
C LEU A 572 18.45 -8.33 -1.93
N ALA A 573 18.53 -7.20 -2.66
CA ALA A 573 19.81 -6.49 -2.91
C ALA A 573 20.39 -5.87 -1.64
N ALA A 574 19.57 -5.63 -0.60
CA ALA A 574 20.05 -5.20 0.71
C ALA A 574 20.62 -6.37 1.55
N GLU A 575 20.27 -7.63 1.26
CA GLU A 575 20.74 -8.83 2.00
C GLU A 575 21.53 -9.84 1.14
N ILE A 576 21.57 -9.66 -0.17
CA ILE A 576 22.27 -10.45 -1.20
C ILE A 576 23.12 -9.50 -2.04
N ALA A 577 24.01 -8.77 -1.36
CA ALA A 577 25.23 -8.27 -1.98
C ALA A 577 26.36 -9.32 -1.94
N LEU A 578 26.08 -10.56 -1.55
CA LEU A 578 27.08 -11.63 -1.41
C LEU A 578 26.76 -12.96 -2.13
N ASN A 579 25.61 -13.14 -2.80
CA ASN A 579 25.24 -14.45 -3.39
C ASN A 579 24.48 -14.36 -4.72
N LEU A 580 25.03 -13.74 -5.77
CA LEU A 580 24.46 -13.88 -7.12
C LEU A 580 25.57 -14.05 -8.18
N THR A 581 25.99 -15.30 -8.35
CA THR A 581 26.45 -15.81 -9.65
C THR A 581 25.81 -17.18 -9.85
N GLY A 582 24.56 -17.22 -10.30
CA GLY A 582 23.86 -18.47 -10.60
C GLY A 582 22.34 -18.31 -10.63
N VAL A 583 21.74 -18.50 -11.80
CA VAL A 583 20.33 -18.27 -12.13
C VAL A 583 19.43 -19.46 -11.67
N GLY A 584 20.00 -20.52 -11.07
CA GLY A 584 19.30 -21.75 -10.67
C GLY A 584 18.24 -21.61 -9.57
N ALA A 585 18.27 -20.56 -8.73
CA ALA A 585 17.26 -20.33 -7.69
C ALA A 585 15.86 -19.90 -8.23
N LEU A 586 15.74 -19.70 -9.54
CA LEU A 586 14.49 -19.28 -10.19
C LEU A 586 13.53 -20.44 -10.53
N ALA A 587 14.02 -21.69 -10.56
CA ALA A 587 13.19 -22.87 -10.82
C ALA A 587 12.31 -23.26 -9.61
N ASP A 588 12.73 -22.89 -8.39
CA ASP A 588 12.09 -23.31 -7.14
C ASP A 588 10.77 -22.60 -6.82
N LEU A 589 10.59 -21.37 -7.32
CA LEU A 589 9.37 -20.58 -7.12
C LEU A 589 8.14 -21.19 -7.79
N ARG A 590 8.35 -22.04 -8.79
CA ARG A 590 7.29 -22.73 -9.50
C ARG A 590 6.53 -23.69 -8.60
N TYR A 591 7.12 -24.26 -7.55
CA TYR A 591 6.50 -25.39 -6.85
C TYR A 591 5.44 -25.06 -5.79
N LEU A 592 5.31 -23.78 -5.41
CA LEU A 592 4.29 -23.26 -4.48
C LEU A 592 2.84 -23.57 -4.93
N GLY A 593 2.57 -23.72 -6.24
CA GLY A 593 1.24 -24.04 -6.77
C GLY A 593 0.64 -25.40 -6.37
N TYR A 594 1.39 -26.33 -5.73
CA TYR A 594 0.79 -27.55 -5.16
C TYR A 594 -0.04 -27.30 -3.90
N LEU A 595 0.09 -26.13 -3.25
CA LEU A 595 -0.79 -25.68 -2.17
C LEU A 595 -2.26 -25.56 -2.63
N SER A 596 -2.51 -25.26 -3.91
CA SER A 596 -3.87 -25.13 -4.47
C SER A 596 -4.65 -26.45 -4.49
N LYS A 597 -3.98 -27.60 -4.64
CA LYS A 597 -4.61 -28.94 -4.54
C LYS A 597 -4.97 -29.31 -3.11
N MET A 598 -4.41 -28.62 -2.12
CA MET A 598 -4.86 -28.80 -0.75
C MET A 598 -6.23 -28.16 -0.54
N ARG A 599 -6.68 -27.13 -1.30
CA ARG A 599 -7.96 -26.40 -1.08
C ARG A 599 -9.19 -27.31 -0.94
N SER A 600 -9.25 -28.45 -1.64
CA SER A 600 -10.33 -29.45 -1.48
C SER A 600 -10.30 -30.23 -0.15
N LEU A 601 -9.21 -30.10 0.62
CA LEU A 601 -9.01 -30.63 1.97
C LEU A 601 -9.29 -29.57 3.06
N TRP A 602 -9.28 -28.27 2.74
CA TRP A 602 -9.57 -27.18 3.70
C TRP A 602 -11.07 -27.04 3.99
N THR A 603 -11.93 -27.71 3.22
CA THR A 603 -13.38 -27.71 3.39
C THR A 603 -13.90 -28.95 4.13
N ALA A 604 -13.03 -29.85 4.61
CA ALA A 604 -13.42 -31.07 5.32
C ALA A 604 -13.16 -30.94 6.83
N GLU A 605 -14.19 -31.12 7.66
CA GLU A 605 -14.19 -30.89 9.11
C GLU A 605 -13.46 -31.98 9.96
N SER A 606 -12.63 -32.85 9.39
CA SER A 606 -11.90 -33.86 10.17
C SER A 606 -10.56 -34.27 9.56
N VAL A 607 -9.49 -34.24 10.36
CA VAL A 607 -8.16 -34.75 10.01
C VAL A 607 -8.20 -36.29 9.94
N VAL A 608 -7.91 -36.88 8.78
CA VAL A 608 -7.92 -38.34 8.58
C VAL A 608 -6.52 -38.89 8.90
N ALA A 609 -6.42 -40.05 9.55
CA ALA A 609 -5.14 -40.70 9.90
C ALA A 609 -4.21 -40.96 8.69
N SER A 610 -4.74 -40.92 7.46
CA SER A 610 -3.97 -40.95 6.21
C SER A 610 -3.01 -39.78 6.04
N ASP A 611 -3.34 -38.61 6.58
CA ASP A 611 -2.67 -37.34 6.26
C ASP A 611 -1.33 -37.21 6.99
N VAL A 612 -1.29 -37.67 8.25
CA VAL A 612 -0.05 -37.79 9.04
C VAL A 612 0.90 -38.79 8.38
N VAL A 613 0.38 -39.90 7.87
CA VAL A 613 1.19 -40.95 7.24
C VAL A 613 1.76 -40.50 5.89
N LEU A 614 0.99 -39.74 5.11
CA LEU A 614 1.44 -39.13 3.87
C LEU A 614 2.62 -38.16 4.11
N SER A 615 2.59 -37.37 5.19
CA SER A 615 3.71 -36.51 5.59
C SER A 615 4.98 -37.29 5.93
N TRP A 616 4.87 -38.43 6.62
CA TRP A 616 6.01 -39.29 6.98
C TRP A 616 6.55 -40.13 5.82
N LYS A 617 5.66 -40.60 4.93
CA LYS A 617 6.04 -41.28 3.69
C LYS A 617 6.85 -40.37 2.77
N ALA A 618 6.53 -39.08 2.75
CA ALA A 618 7.30 -38.08 2.03
C ALA A 618 8.72 -37.90 2.60
N ILE A 619 8.91 -37.96 3.93
CA ILE A 619 10.22 -37.93 4.60
C ILE A 619 11.11 -39.12 4.16
N SER A 620 10.55 -40.32 4.02
CA SER A 620 11.27 -41.48 3.45
C SER A 620 11.60 -41.30 1.96
N GLY A 621 10.78 -40.58 1.20
CA GLY A 621 10.98 -40.29 -0.22
C GLY A 621 12.10 -39.29 -0.51
N VAL A 622 12.40 -38.38 0.44
CA VAL A 622 13.44 -37.35 0.31
C VAL A 622 14.81 -37.94 -0.02
N ILE A 623 15.18 -39.14 0.46
CA ILE A 623 16.51 -39.71 0.15
C ILE A 623 16.63 -40.25 -1.30
N ASN A 624 15.51 -40.45 -2.01
CA ASN A 624 15.52 -41.00 -3.37
C ASN A 624 15.11 -39.95 -4.43
N ALA A 625 14.24 -39.00 -4.07
CA ALA A 625 13.78 -37.89 -4.91
C ALA A 625 13.68 -36.60 -4.06
N PHE A 626 14.78 -35.83 -4.02
CA PHE A 626 15.14 -34.97 -2.89
C PHE A 626 14.33 -33.68 -2.70
N GLU A 627 13.94 -32.96 -3.76
CA GLU A 627 13.38 -31.60 -3.58
C GLU A 627 11.86 -31.54 -3.66
N PHE A 628 11.27 -32.39 -4.51
CA PHE A 628 9.82 -32.47 -4.72
C PHE A 628 9.05 -32.99 -3.49
N SER A 629 9.62 -33.96 -2.76
CA SER A 629 8.92 -34.63 -1.65
C SER A 629 8.94 -33.80 -0.36
N ALA A 630 10.03 -33.06 -0.12
CA ALA A 630 10.25 -32.31 1.10
C ALA A 630 9.37 -31.04 1.20
N ILE A 631 9.21 -30.30 0.10
CA ILE A 631 8.39 -29.07 0.07
C ILE A 631 6.89 -29.38 0.27
N ASN A 632 6.40 -30.47 -0.31
CA ASN A 632 5.03 -30.95 -0.09
C ASN A 632 4.84 -31.43 1.36
N ALA A 633 5.84 -32.11 1.93
CA ALA A 633 5.81 -32.54 3.33
C ALA A 633 5.81 -31.35 4.31
N ILE A 634 6.55 -30.28 3.99
CA ILE A 634 6.57 -29.04 4.80
C ILE A 634 5.18 -28.41 4.87
N SER A 635 4.50 -28.35 3.72
CA SER A 635 3.16 -27.79 3.60
C SER A 635 2.12 -28.59 4.39
N LEU A 636 2.19 -29.92 4.33
CA LEU A 636 1.32 -30.82 5.11
C LEU A 636 1.58 -30.71 6.62
N ASN A 637 2.84 -30.64 7.04
CA ASN A 637 3.18 -30.44 8.45
C ASN A 637 2.76 -29.06 8.97
N ASN A 638 2.85 -28.00 8.15
CA ASN A 638 2.32 -26.68 8.52
C ASN A 638 0.80 -26.72 8.73
N TYR A 639 0.06 -27.44 7.87
CA TYR A 639 -1.35 -27.71 8.11
C TYR A 639 -1.58 -28.42 9.45
N VAL A 640 -0.79 -29.47 9.76
CA VAL A 640 -0.87 -30.18 11.05
C VAL A 640 -0.59 -29.24 12.22
N ILE A 641 0.42 -28.37 12.13
CA ILE A 641 0.81 -27.38 13.18
C ILE A 641 -0.33 -26.40 13.49
N HIS A 642 -1.10 -26.00 12.47
CA HIS A 642 -2.17 -25.00 12.58
C HIS A 642 -3.57 -25.57 12.82
N THR A 643 -3.79 -26.87 12.56
CA THR A 643 -5.10 -27.53 12.72
C THR A 643 -5.18 -28.50 13.89
N THR A 644 -4.03 -28.95 14.42
CA THR A 644 -4.01 -29.84 15.59
C THR A 644 -4.08 -29.07 16.90
N ASN A 645 -4.95 -29.50 17.82
CA ASN A 645 -4.96 -29.02 19.21
C ASN A 645 -4.00 -29.81 20.12
N ASN A 646 -3.36 -30.86 19.58
CA ASN A 646 -2.44 -31.71 20.33
C ASN A 646 -1.01 -31.14 20.26
N SER A 647 -0.50 -30.61 21.39
CA SER A 647 0.82 -29.97 21.49
C SER A 647 1.98 -30.88 21.07
N LEU A 648 1.87 -32.18 21.32
CA LEU A 648 2.86 -33.20 20.97
C LEU A 648 2.98 -33.39 19.45
N THR A 649 1.84 -33.50 18.77
CA THR A 649 1.77 -33.60 17.31
C THR A 649 2.32 -32.32 16.66
N LYS A 650 2.05 -31.16 17.28
CA LYS A 650 2.54 -29.87 16.82
C LYS A 650 4.06 -29.76 16.93
N GLU A 651 4.65 -30.13 18.06
CA GLU A 651 6.10 -30.08 18.27
C GLU A 651 6.86 -31.01 17.31
N ILE A 652 6.36 -32.24 17.10
CA ILE A 652 6.95 -33.19 16.15
C ILE A 652 6.90 -32.63 14.72
N ALA A 653 5.77 -32.05 14.32
CA ALA A 653 5.60 -31.46 12.99
C ALA A 653 6.50 -30.22 12.77
N GLU A 654 6.72 -29.39 13.78
CA GLU A 654 7.64 -28.23 13.73
C GLU A 654 9.10 -28.67 13.53
N LYS A 655 9.54 -29.71 14.25
CA LYS A 655 10.89 -30.28 14.10
C LYS A 655 11.06 -31.00 12.77
N ALA A 656 10.02 -31.70 12.31
CA ALA A 656 10.00 -32.34 10.99
C ALA A 656 10.11 -31.31 9.86
N ASN A 657 9.43 -30.17 9.98
CA ASN A 657 9.57 -29.06 9.04
C ASN A 657 10.95 -28.47 9.01
N THR A 658 11.54 -28.25 10.17
CA THR A 658 12.91 -27.75 10.27
C THR A 658 13.88 -28.71 9.56
N TYR A 659 13.74 -30.03 9.76
CA TYR A 659 14.55 -31.03 9.06
C TYR A 659 14.32 -31.02 7.55
N LEU A 660 13.07 -31.02 7.10
CA LEU A 660 12.74 -31.05 5.67
C LEU A 660 13.23 -29.79 4.94
N ILE A 661 13.15 -28.63 5.57
CA ILE A 661 13.67 -27.36 5.02
C ILE A 661 15.17 -27.50 4.79
N TRP A 662 15.93 -27.89 5.81
CA TRP A 662 17.37 -28.02 5.68
C TRP A 662 17.78 -29.16 4.75
N ALA A 663 17.08 -30.30 4.78
CA ALA A 663 17.29 -31.42 3.85
C ALA A 663 17.10 -31.01 2.39
N THR A 664 16.10 -30.18 2.10
CA THR A 664 15.86 -29.58 0.77
C THR A 664 17.02 -28.65 0.38
N ILE A 665 17.43 -27.77 1.28
CA ILE A 665 18.54 -26.84 1.00
C ILE A 665 19.86 -27.62 0.82
N GLY A 666 20.08 -28.71 1.58
CA GLY A 666 21.28 -29.54 1.52
C GLY A 666 21.35 -30.50 0.35
N SER A 667 20.23 -30.83 -0.27
CA SER A 667 20.23 -31.55 -1.54
C SER A 667 20.67 -30.67 -2.70
N MET A 668 20.28 -29.39 -2.68
CA MET A 668 20.59 -28.38 -3.71
C MET A 668 22.06 -27.93 -3.68
N LEU A 669 22.66 -27.82 -2.49
CA LEU A 669 24.01 -27.28 -2.32
C LEU A 669 24.93 -28.29 -1.61
N ALA A 670 25.96 -28.77 -2.30
CA ALA A 670 27.07 -29.53 -1.69
C ALA A 670 28.01 -28.62 -0.88
N ARG A 671 27.43 -27.69 -0.11
CA ARG A 671 28.18 -26.82 0.79
C ARG A 671 28.22 -27.45 2.17
N PRO A 672 29.42 -27.65 2.73
CA PRO A 672 29.68 -27.88 4.13
C PRO A 672 28.60 -27.42 5.12
N TYR A 673 28.42 -26.10 5.21
CA TYR A 673 27.47 -25.43 6.10
C TYR A 673 26.03 -25.98 6.03
N ILE A 674 25.55 -26.29 4.82
CA ILE A 674 24.17 -26.73 4.64
C ILE A 674 24.01 -28.20 5.00
N GLN A 675 24.96 -29.06 4.63
CA GLN A 675 25.00 -30.45 5.10
C GLN A 675 24.99 -30.52 6.62
N SER A 676 25.68 -29.57 7.27
CA SER A 676 25.61 -29.46 8.71
C SER A 676 24.23 -29.00 9.24
N LYS A 677 23.51 -28.12 8.56
CA LYS A 677 22.13 -27.81 8.99
C LYS A 677 21.15 -28.97 8.80
N VAL A 678 21.38 -29.82 7.79
CA VAL A 678 20.58 -31.04 7.54
C VAL A 678 20.77 -32.06 8.67
N ILE A 679 22.03 -32.30 9.04
CA ILE A 679 22.38 -33.27 10.10
C ILE A 679 21.92 -32.76 11.48
N ASP A 680 22.06 -31.45 11.77
CA ASP A 680 21.58 -30.82 13.04
C ASP A 680 20.07 -30.93 13.22
N SER A 681 19.32 -30.62 12.18
CA SER A 681 17.86 -30.70 12.19
C SER A 681 17.34 -32.15 12.24
N ALA A 682 18.04 -33.10 11.59
CA ALA A 682 17.78 -34.53 11.72
C ALA A 682 17.99 -35.01 13.17
N PHE A 683 19.05 -34.53 13.82
CA PHE A 683 19.37 -34.88 15.22
C PHE A 683 18.28 -34.39 16.17
N HIS A 684 17.82 -33.15 16.05
CA HIS A 684 16.73 -32.61 16.87
C HIS A 684 15.41 -33.38 16.68
N LEU A 685 15.05 -33.71 15.43
CA LEU A 685 13.87 -34.51 15.14
C LEU A 685 13.96 -35.92 15.76
N ASN A 686 15.09 -36.60 15.61
CA ASN A 686 15.33 -37.92 16.18
C ASN A 686 15.33 -37.89 17.73
N GLY A 687 15.86 -36.84 18.35
CA GLY A 687 15.88 -36.66 19.80
C GLY A 687 14.47 -36.55 20.40
N VAL A 688 13.61 -35.74 19.78
CA VAL A 688 12.22 -35.56 20.21
C VAL A 688 11.41 -36.85 20.05
N VAL A 689 11.56 -37.56 18.92
CA VAL A 689 10.89 -38.85 18.71
C VAL A 689 11.34 -39.92 19.70
N LYS A 690 12.64 -39.97 20.02
CA LYS A 690 13.18 -40.91 21.01
C LYS A 690 12.66 -40.62 22.41
N GLN A 691 12.66 -39.36 22.84
CA GLN A 691 12.17 -38.94 24.14
C GLN A 691 10.73 -39.38 24.37
N PHE A 692 9.84 -39.21 23.37
CA PHE A 692 8.45 -39.64 23.51
C PHE A 692 8.26 -41.16 23.63
N ASN A 693 9.05 -41.94 22.88
CA ASN A 693 9.01 -43.40 23.01
C ASN A 693 9.52 -43.86 24.39
N ASP A 694 10.56 -43.21 24.92
CA ASP A 694 11.12 -43.50 26.25
C ASP A 694 10.13 -43.11 27.38
N ASP A 695 9.31 -42.07 27.17
CA ASP A 695 8.24 -41.63 28.08
C ASP A 695 6.97 -42.51 28.01
N GLY A 696 6.99 -43.60 27.22
CA GLY A 696 5.85 -44.51 27.04
C GLY A 696 4.71 -43.92 26.19
N ILE A 697 4.96 -42.81 25.50
CA ILE A 697 3.98 -42.11 24.66
C ILE A 697 4.12 -42.64 23.24
N SER A 698 3.15 -43.45 22.81
CA SER A 698 3.12 -43.98 21.44
C SER A 698 2.95 -42.84 20.44
N ILE A 699 3.93 -42.68 19.54
CA ILE A 699 3.82 -41.83 18.36
C ILE A 699 2.85 -42.40 17.30
N TYR A 700 2.46 -43.68 17.44
CA TYR A 700 1.45 -44.31 16.61
C TYR A 700 0.05 -43.99 17.14
N ARG A 701 -0.84 -43.54 16.26
CA ARG A 701 -2.24 -43.33 16.59
C ARG A 701 -3.03 -44.65 16.49
N PRO A 702 -4.07 -44.86 17.34
CA PRO A 702 -4.85 -46.11 17.35
C PRO A 702 -5.49 -46.47 16.01
N GLU A 703 -5.75 -45.47 15.16
CA GLU A 703 -6.41 -45.62 13.87
C GLU A 703 -5.42 -45.94 12.73
N MET A 704 -4.11 -46.01 13.01
CA MET A 704 -3.09 -46.34 12.01
C MET A 704 -3.10 -47.83 11.68
N THR A 705 -3.16 -48.14 10.39
CA THR A 705 -2.98 -49.51 9.89
C THR A 705 -1.53 -49.96 10.06
N SER A 706 -1.29 -51.27 10.15
CA SER A 706 0.05 -51.83 10.28
C SER A 706 1.00 -51.44 9.14
N ALA A 707 0.46 -51.20 7.93
CA ALA A 707 1.23 -50.69 6.79
C ALA A 707 1.72 -49.25 7.02
N GLN A 708 0.86 -48.41 7.59
CA GLN A 708 1.18 -47.00 7.89
C GLN A 708 2.19 -46.85 9.03
N ILE A 709 2.13 -47.75 10.02
CA ILE A 709 3.11 -47.84 11.11
C ILE A 709 4.50 -48.20 10.55
N ASN A 710 4.59 -49.19 9.66
CA ASN A 710 5.85 -49.59 9.04
C ASN A 710 6.46 -48.49 8.14
N GLU A 711 5.63 -47.71 7.44
CA GLU A 711 6.11 -46.56 6.65
C GLU A 711 6.70 -45.44 7.52
N LEU A 712 6.08 -45.17 8.68
CA LEU A 712 6.61 -44.24 9.67
C LEU A 712 7.96 -44.71 10.22
N ASP A 713 8.10 -45.99 10.54
CA ASP A 713 9.35 -46.56 11.07
C ASP A 713 10.52 -46.44 10.08
N GLN A 714 10.28 -46.64 8.79
CA GLN A 714 11.30 -46.47 7.75
C GLN A 714 11.77 -45.02 7.61
N ALA A 715 10.85 -44.05 7.71
CA ALA A 715 11.21 -42.63 7.69
C ALA A 715 12.07 -42.24 8.91
N LEU A 716 11.77 -42.79 10.09
CA LEU A 716 12.53 -42.53 11.31
C LEU A 716 13.93 -43.16 11.28
N LEU A 717 14.10 -44.34 10.69
CA LEU A 717 15.41 -44.96 10.47
C LEU A 717 16.33 -44.09 9.60
N ILE A 718 15.76 -43.41 8.60
CA ILE A 718 16.47 -42.49 7.72
C ILE A 718 16.94 -41.24 8.48
N VAL A 719 16.06 -40.60 9.24
CA VAL A 719 16.39 -39.44 10.07
C VAL A 719 17.51 -39.80 11.07
N LYS A 720 17.42 -40.99 11.68
CA LYS A 720 18.44 -41.52 12.59
C LYS A 720 19.79 -41.75 11.91
N LYS A 721 19.81 -42.17 10.63
CA LYS A 721 21.04 -42.37 9.85
C LYS A 721 21.70 -41.03 9.50
N VAL A 722 20.94 -40.04 9.04
CA VAL A 722 21.45 -38.69 8.71
C VAL A 722 21.96 -37.97 9.96
N ALA A 723 21.28 -38.14 11.10
CA ALA A 723 21.76 -37.63 12.38
C ALA A 723 23.11 -38.23 12.83
N GLY A 724 23.53 -39.38 12.26
CA GLY A 724 24.78 -40.08 12.60
C GLY A 724 26.05 -39.58 11.87
N ASP A 725 25.95 -38.76 10.81
CA ASP A 725 27.08 -38.35 9.95
C ASP A 725 27.98 -37.22 10.52
N ARG A 726 27.83 -36.87 11.81
CA ARG A 726 28.53 -35.74 12.46
C ARG A 726 30.06 -35.89 12.49
N GLU A 727 30.57 -37.10 12.65
CA GLU A 727 32.02 -37.39 12.71
C GLU A 727 32.75 -37.18 11.37
N LEU A 728 32.09 -37.47 10.25
CA LEU A 728 32.73 -37.45 8.92
C LEU A 728 33.02 -36.02 8.42
N VAL A 729 32.20 -35.06 8.87
CA VAL A 729 32.31 -33.63 8.57
C VAL A 729 33.41 -32.95 9.39
N VAL A 730 33.51 -33.29 10.67
CA VAL A 730 34.54 -32.76 11.59
C VAL A 730 35.94 -33.24 11.18
N ASN A 731 36.07 -34.50 10.77
CA ASN A 731 37.34 -35.08 10.32
C ASN A 731 37.92 -34.41 9.06
N ASN A 732 37.09 -33.79 8.22
CA ASN A 732 37.53 -33.15 6.97
C ASN A 732 38.26 -31.81 7.22
N ILE A 733 37.86 -31.05 8.25
CA ILE A 733 38.60 -29.84 8.70
C ILE A 733 39.99 -30.25 9.20
N ILE A 734 40.04 -31.27 10.05
CA ILE A 734 41.28 -31.75 10.68
C ILE A 734 42.26 -32.21 9.60
N ASN A 735 41.80 -32.99 8.62
CA ASN A 735 42.63 -33.43 7.50
C ASN A 735 43.14 -32.26 6.65
N THR A 736 42.26 -31.32 6.28
CA THR A 736 42.64 -30.13 5.47
C THR A 736 43.70 -29.26 6.16
N LEU A 737 43.59 -29.08 7.48
CA LEU A 737 44.54 -28.29 8.26
C LEU A 737 45.86 -29.03 8.51
N THR A 738 45.80 -30.35 8.67
CA THR A 738 46.98 -31.21 8.86
C THR A 738 47.82 -31.32 7.59
N GLU A 739 47.18 -31.37 6.41
CA GLU A 739 47.85 -31.42 5.10
C GLU A 739 48.60 -30.11 4.75
N GLN A 740 48.25 -28.98 5.36
CA GLN A 740 48.80 -27.65 5.03
C GLN A 740 49.96 -27.18 5.91
N GLY A 741 50.47 -28.01 6.83
CA GLY A 741 51.76 -27.82 7.51
C GLY A 741 51.79 -26.91 8.75
N SER A 742 53.00 -26.65 9.26
CA SER A 742 53.32 -26.01 10.57
C SER A 742 52.86 -24.55 10.74
N GLU A 743 52.33 -23.91 9.70
CA GLU A 743 51.89 -22.51 9.74
C GLU A 743 50.59 -22.28 10.53
N TYR A 744 49.86 -23.34 10.91
CA TYR A 744 48.54 -23.28 11.57
C TYR A 744 48.43 -24.10 12.86
N GLU A 745 49.59 -24.46 13.45
CA GLU A 745 49.67 -25.40 14.57
C GLU A 745 48.90 -24.93 15.82
N ASN A 746 48.96 -23.63 16.16
CA ASN A 746 48.26 -23.09 17.34
C ASN A 746 46.73 -23.22 17.23
N PHE A 747 46.17 -22.89 16.07
CA PHE A 747 44.74 -23.01 15.82
C PHE A 747 44.31 -24.48 15.82
N LEU A 748 45.07 -25.35 15.14
CA LEU A 748 44.76 -26.78 15.08
C LEU A 748 44.82 -27.44 16.47
N GLN A 749 45.82 -27.11 17.29
CA GLN A 749 45.91 -27.59 18.68
C GLN A 749 44.66 -27.20 19.48
N LYS A 750 44.24 -25.92 19.42
CA LYS A 750 43.05 -25.45 20.14
C LYS A 750 41.75 -26.03 19.59
N PHE A 751 41.64 -26.24 18.27
CA PHE A 751 40.47 -26.85 17.65
C PHE A 751 40.31 -28.32 18.08
N ASN A 752 41.42 -29.07 18.15
CA ASN A 752 41.42 -30.46 18.61
C ASN A 752 41.07 -30.61 20.10
N GLN A 753 41.24 -29.56 20.91
CA GLN A 753 40.84 -29.53 22.32
C GLN A 753 39.33 -29.32 22.54
N ILE A 754 38.54 -29.09 21.48
CA ILE A 754 37.08 -29.02 21.62
C ILE A 754 36.51 -30.43 21.83
N GLU A 755 35.99 -30.70 23.03
CA GLU A 755 35.33 -31.98 23.35
C GLU A 755 33.90 -32.05 22.79
N SER A 756 33.22 -30.90 22.68
CA SER A 756 31.86 -30.83 22.17
C SER A 756 31.83 -30.96 20.65
N GLU A 757 31.29 -32.08 20.16
CA GLU A 757 30.99 -32.26 18.74
C GLU A 757 29.96 -31.24 18.22
N ALA A 758 29.21 -30.56 19.10
CA ALA A 758 28.34 -29.43 18.72
C ALA A 758 29.11 -28.15 18.45
N GLU A 759 30.17 -27.92 19.22
CA GLU A 759 31.01 -26.74 19.08
C GLU A 759 31.92 -26.86 17.84
N LYS A 760 32.61 -28.00 17.66
CA LYS A 760 33.40 -28.28 16.43
C LYS A 760 32.58 -28.08 15.16
N TYR A 761 31.34 -28.51 15.22
CA TYR A 761 30.42 -28.42 14.11
C TYR A 761 29.88 -27.02 13.87
N ALA A 762 29.61 -26.26 14.94
CA ALA A 762 29.28 -24.85 14.81
C ALA A 762 30.41 -24.05 14.17
N PHE A 763 31.66 -24.40 14.46
CA PHE A 763 32.81 -23.78 13.80
C PHE A 763 32.84 -24.08 12.31
N TYR A 764 32.61 -25.34 11.94
CA TYR A 764 32.47 -25.75 10.55
C TYR A 764 31.32 -25.02 9.84
N LEU A 765 30.21 -24.79 10.53
CA LEU A 765 29.10 -24.02 9.99
C LEU A 765 29.58 -22.61 9.61
N ASP A 766 30.29 -21.92 10.49
CA ASP A 766 30.66 -20.52 10.26
C ASP A 766 31.79 -20.34 9.23
N TYR A 767 32.72 -21.31 9.11
CA TYR A 767 33.94 -21.16 8.30
C TYR A 767 34.17 -22.25 7.23
N GLY A 768 33.31 -23.25 7.15
CA GLY A 768 33.38 -24.35 6.17
C GLY A 768 34.70 -25.12 6.22
N THR A 769 35.27 -25.44 5.05
CA THR A 769 36.57 -26.13 4.94
C THR A 769 37.77 -25.17 4.99
N LEU A 770 37.57 -23.91 5.42
CA LEU A 770 38.64 -22.91 5.55
C LEU A 770 39.49 -22.73 4.27
N LYS A 771 38.88 -22.61 3.08
CA LYS A 771 39.64 -22.47 1.80
C LYS A 771 40.38 -21.15 1.63
N ASP A 772 39.93 -20.07 2.28
CA ASP A 772 40.54 -18.75 2.20
C ASP A 772 41.79 -18.65 3.10
N SER A 773 42.96 -18.42 2.49
CA SER A 773 44.24 -18.31 3.21
C SER A 773 44.31 -17.12 4.15
N LYS A 774 43.64 -16.00 3.84
CA LYS A 774 43.62 -14.81 4.67
C LYS A 774 42.81 -15.05 5.96
N ILE A 775 41.68 -15.75 5.87
CA ILE A 775 40.88 -16.13 7.04
C ILE A 775 41.68 -17.08 7.93
N ARG A 776 42.39 -18.07 7.35
CA ARG A 776 43.25 -18.98 8.11
C ARG A 776 44.36 -18.24 8.85
N GLN A 777 45.04 -17.31 8.18
CA GLN A 777 46.08 -16.49 8.81
C GLN A 777 45.53 -15.66 9.98
N LEU A 778 44.36 -15.05 9.82
CA LEU A 778 43.71 -14.27 10.89
C LEU A 778 43.25 -15.13 12.06
N LEU A 779 42.73 -16.33 11.80
CA LEU A 779 42.33 -17.29 12.84
C LEU A 779 43.53 -17.83 13.63
N ASN A 780 44.71 -17.89 13.02
CA ASN A 780 45.92 -18.37 13.68
C ASN A 780 46.76 -17.23 14.31
N ALA A 781 46.58 -15.99 13.86
CA ALA A 781 47.29 -14.82 14.38
C ALA A 781 47.08 -14.61 15.88
N ASN A 782 48.05 -13.96 16.54
CA ASN A 782 48.01 -13.62 17.97
C ASN A 782 47.66 -14.82 18.87
N ASN A 783 48.32 -15.96 18.65
CA ASN A 783 48.03 -17.22 19.36
C ASN A 783 46.56 -17.68 19.20
N SER A 784 46.05 -17.57 17.98
CA SER A 784 44.68 -17.91 17.60
C SER A 784 43.59 -17.17 18.39
N LYS A 785 43.83 -15.88 18.71
CA LYS A 785 42.90 -15.09 19.52
C LYS A 785 41.52 -14.93 18.87
N ALA A 786 41.45 -14.81 17.54
CA ALA A 786 40.19 -14.75 16.82
C ALA A 786 39.37 -16.04 16.97
N PHE A 787 40.03 -17.20 17.06
CA PHE A 787 39.36 -18.46 17.36
C PHE A 787 38.86 -18.51 18.80
N ASP A 788 39.65 -18.04 19.78
CA ASP A 788 39.17 -17.92 21.17
C ASP A 788 37.93 -17.01 21.25
N ASN A 789 37.94 -15.91 20.48
CA ASN A 789 36.80 -15.01 20.38
C ASN A 789 35.60 -15.67 19.69
N TRP A 790 35.81 -16.47 18.65
CA TRP A 790 34.74 -17.27 18.05
C TRP A 790 34.08 -18.20 19.09
N ARG A 791 34.89 -18.92 19.87
CA ARG A 791 34.41 -19.80 20.95
C ARG A 791 33.64 -19.02 22.01
N LEU A 792 34.11 -17.81 22.36
CA LEU A 792 33.39 -16.90 23.26
C LEU A 792 31.99 -16.56 22.73
N PHE A 793 31.86 -16.21 21.45
CA PHE A 793 30.54 -15.96 20.83
C PHE A 793 29.66 -17.21 20.83
N TYR A 794 30.22 -18.38 20.52
CA TYR A 794 29.50 -19.65 20.57
C TYR A 794 28.93 -19.92 21.96
N SER A 795 29.77 -19.81 23.01
CA SER A 795 29.35 -20.04 24.40
C SER A 795 28.29 -19.06 24.92
N ASN A 796 28.19 -17.86 24.33
CA ASN A 796 27.19 -16.84 24.65
C ASN A 796 25.99 -16.85 23.68
N ASN A 797 25.82 -17.91 22.88
CA ASN A 797 24.75 -18.07 21.89
C ASN A 797 24.68 -16.94 20.86
N VAL A 798 25.78 -16.28 20.52
CA VAL A 798 25.81 -15.18 19.55
C VAL A 798 26.03 -15.74 18.15
N ILE A 799 24.94 -15.95 17.40
CA ILE A 799 24.98 -16.64 16.10
C ILE A 799 25.29 -15.67 14.96
N VAL A 800 24.70 -14.47 14.98
CA VAL A 800 24.74 -13.57 13.81
C VAL A 800 26.11 -12.95 13.56
N ASP A 801 26.89 -12.68 14.62
CA ASP A 801 28.17 -11.97 14.53
C ASP A 801 29.39 -12.89 14.46
N ARG A 802 29.30 -14.12 14.99
CA ARG A 802 30.47 -15.01 15.13
C ARG A 802 31.10 -15.45 13.81
N LYS A 803 30.40 -15.32 12.68
CA LYS A 803 30.91 -15.65 11.35
C LYS A 803 31.82 -14.57 10.74
N TYR A 804 31.83 -13.35 11.28
CA TYR A 804 32.58 -12.24 10.70
C TYR A 804 33.99 -12.13 11.29
N ILE A 805 34.99 -12.58 10.52
CA ILE A 805 36.40 -12.60 10.98
C ILE A 805 36.94 -11.19 11.33
N GLU A 806 36.41 -10.14 10.69
CA GLU A 806 36.74 -8.74 10.98
C GLU A 806 36.35 -8.32 12.40
N ILE A 807 35.24 -8.86 12.92
CA ILE A 807 34.83 -8.63 14.31
C ILE A 807 35.67 -9.47 15.26
N LEU A 808 35.89 -10.74 14.93
CA LEU A 808 36.63 -11.66 15.81
C LEU A 808 38.07 -11.23 16.09
N THR A 809 38.65 -10.45 15.19
CA THR A 809 39.99 -9.88 15.33
C THR A 809 40.02 -8.55 16.09
N ASP A 810 38.88 -7.91 16.34
CA ASP A 810 38.73 -6.66 17.07
C ASP A 810 38.21 -6.89 18.50
N GLN A 811 39.14 -7.09 19.44
CA GLN A 811 38.80 -7.31 20.84
C GLN A 811 38.00 -6.16 21.46
N THR A 812 38.25 -4.91 21.01
CA THR A 812 37.55 -3.75 21.55
C THR A 812 36.08 -3.79 21.15
N TYR A 813 35.81 -4.02 19.87
CA TYR A 813 34.45 -4.18 19.37
C TYR A 813 33.72 -5.34 20.07
N ILE A 814 34.39 -6.47 20.26
CA ILE A 814 33.78 -7.65 20.92
C ILE A 814 33.35 -7.31 22.34
N ASN A 815 34.24 -6.68 23.12
CA ASN A 815 33.93 -6.29 24.49
C ASN A 815 32.75 -5.30 24.52
N ASP A 816 32.76 -4.33 23.61
CA ASP A 816 31.71 -3.35 23.46
C ASP A 816 30.38 -4.00 23.01
N LEU A 817 30.40 -4.98 22.11
CA LEU A 817 29.21 -5.74 21.68
C LEU A 817 28.63 -6.55 22.83
N PHE A 818 29.47 -7.31 23.55
CA PHE A 818 29.01 -8.14 24.66
C PHE A 818 28.41 -7.31 25.79
N ARG A 819 28.88 -6.08 26.00
CA ARG A 819 28.21 -5.15 26.91
C ARG A 819 26.73 -5.01 26.58
N TYR A 820 26.36 -4.90 25.31
CA TYR A 820 24.96 -4.83 24.87
C TYR A 820 24.27 -6.19 24.80
N TYR A 821 24.97 -7.24 24.35
CA TYR A 821 24.37 -8.57 24.15
C TYR A 821 24.11 -9.33 25.44
N ASN A 822 24.81 -8.98 26.52
CA ASN A 822 24.52 -9.52 27.85
C ASN A 822 23.22 -8.96 28.43
N GLU A 823 22.66 -7.90 27.82
CA GLU A 823 21.38 -7.31 28.20
C GLU A 823 20.30 -7.76 27.21
N ASP A 824 19.46 -8.73 27.59
CA ASP A 824 18.45 -9.34 26.72
C ASP A 824 17.52 -8.32 26.05
N SER A 825 17.17 -7.24 26.76
CA SER A 825 16.30 -6.17 26.23
C SER A 825 16.95 -5.41 25.08
N LEU A 826 18.26 -5.16 25.16
CA LEU A 826 19.03 -4.47 24.12
C LEU A 826 19.37 -5.41 22.98
N ARG A 827 19.74 -6.65 23.28
CA ARG A 827 20.06 -7.68 22.30
C ARG A 827 18.91 -7.90 21.31
N LYS A 828 17.66 -7.97 21.80
CA LYS A 828 16.47 -8.15 20.96
C LYS A 828 16.27 -7.05 19.90
N ILE A 829 16.83 -5.86 20.11
CA ILE A 829 16.73 -4.74 19.15
C ILE A 829 17.97 -4.69 18.25
N ILE A 830 19.16 -4.93 18.82
CA ILE A 830 20.42 -4.79 18.08
C ILE A 830 20.68 -6.00 17.18
N GLU A 831 20.52 -7.23 17.68
CA GLU A 831 20.86 -8.47 16.97
C GLU A 831 20.14 -8.64 15.61
N PRO A 832 18.84 -8.30 15.47
CA PRO A 832 18.14 -8.38 14.18
C PRO A 832 18.57 -7.32 13.15
N SER A 833 19.25 -6.25 13.56
CA SER A 833 19.69 -5.20 12.63
C SER A 833 20.76 -5.72 11.66
N SER A 834 20.87 -5.14 10.47
CA SER A 834 21.90 -5.55 9.50
C SER A 834 23.32 -5.38 10.04
N PHE A 835 24.26 -6.20 9.56
CA PHE A 835 25.66 -6.18 10.02
C PHE A 835 26.26 -4.77 9.99
N ASN A 836 26.09 -4.03 8.90
CA ASN A 836 26.62 -2.68 8.75
C ASN A 836 26.03 -1.68 9.76
N ILE A 837 24.74 -1.82 10.08
CA ILE A 837 24.06 -1.00 11.08
C ILE A 837 24.62 -1.31 12.48
N ARG A 838 24.65 -2.59 12.86
CA ARG A 838 25.22 -3.03 14.15
C ARG A 838 26.66 -2.58 14.31
N LEU A 839 27.48 -2.79 13.29
CA LEU A 839 28.90 -2.44 13.28
C LEU A 839 29.09 -0.94 13.55
N LYS A 840 28.34 -0.08 12.84
CA LYS A 840 28.39 1.39 13.05
C LYS A 840 27.89 1.77 14.44
N PHE A 841 26.80 1.17 14.90
CA PHE A 841 26.23 1.44 16.21
C PHE A 841 27.21 1.12 17.33
N ILE A 842 27.75 -0.11 17.36
CA ILE A 842 28.68 -0.55 18.40
C ILE A 842 30.00 0.22 18.33
N ARG A 843 30.52 0.54 17.14
CA ARG A 843 31.72 1.39 17.04
C ARG A 843 31.51 2.80 17.59
N LYS A 844 30.30 3.35 17.45
CA LYS A 844 29.97 4.70 17.90
C LYS A 844 29.57 4.75 19.38
N PHE A 845 28.81 3.76 19.84
CA PHE A 845 28.14 3.77 21.14
C PHE A 845 28.57 2.61 22.05
N GLY A 846 29.55 1.79 21.66
CA GLY A 846 30.09 0.69 22.47
C GLY A 846 30.47 1.11 23.90
N LYS A 847 31.04 2.31 24.00
CA LYS A 847 31.46 2.94 25.25
C LYS A 847 30.50 4.03 25.70
N LEU A 848 29.21 3.74 25.66
CA LEU A 848 28.19 4.64 26.18
C LEU A 848 28.43 4.93 27.67
N ASP A 849 28.13 6.16 28.08
CA ASP A 849 28.15 6.57 29.48
C ASP A 849 27.36 5.58 30.37
N PRO A 850 27.85 5.20 31.57
CA PRO A 850 27.19 4.18 32.40
C PRO A 850 25.74 4.54 32.78
N ILE A 851 25.45 5.81 33.04
CA ILE A 851 24.09 6.26 33.41
C ILE A 851 23.18 6.12 32.20
N ALA A 852 23.61 6.65 31.04
CA ALA A 852 22.85 6.52 29.79
C ALA A 852 22.63 5.06 29.40
N PHE A 853 23.65 4.20 29.58
CA PHE A 853 23.56 2.77 29.30
C PHE A 853 22.57 2.05 30.22
N ASN A 854 22.61 2.32 31.53
CA ASN A 854 21.67 1.73 32.47
C ASN A 854 20.22 2.14 32.17
N ASN A 855 19.99 3.41 31.81
CA ASN A 855 18.67 3.87 31.40
C ASN A 855 18.26 3.26 30.05
N LEU A 856 19.20 3.07 29.14
CA LEU A 856 18.95 2.40 27.86
C LEU A 856 18.46 0.96 28.08
N ILE A 857 18.97 0.22 29.07
CA ILE A 857 18.48 -1.13 29.43
C ILE A 857 17.00 -1.08 29.82
N GLN A 858 16.60 -0.08 30.61
CA GLN A 858 15.22 0.12 31.05
C GLN A 858 14.29 0.56 29.91
N THR A 859 14.82 1.29 28.93
CA THR A 859 14.09 1.78 27.77
C THR A 859 14.80 1.44 26.46
N PRO A 860 14.73 0.16 26.02
CA PRO A 860 15.59 -0.37 24.97
C PRO A 860 15.34 0.28 23.59
N ASN A 861 14.14 0.82 23.34
CA ASN A 861 13.85 1.60 22.13
C ASN A 861 14.74 2.85 21.96
N GLY A 862 15.44 3.29 23.01
CA GLY A 862 16.46 4.34 22.91
C GLY A 862 17.58 3.98 21.92
N VAL A 863 17.80 2.70 21.63
CA VAL A 863 18.74 2.22 20.61
C VAL A 863 18.33 2.74 19.22
N ILE A 864 17.03 2.69 18.91
CA ILE A 864 16.47 3.20 17.65
C ILE A 864 16.71 4.70 17.57
N LEU A 865 16.41 5.42 18.66
CA LEU A 865 16.61 6.87 18.72
C LEU A 865 18.08 7.26 18.52
N LEU A 866 19.03 6.58 19.18
CA LEU A 866 20.47 6.81 18.99
C LEU A 866 20.94 6.54 17.56
N HIS A 867 20.40 5.49 16.94
CA HIS A 867 20.74 5.10 15.58
C HIS A 867 20.21 6.09 14.53
N GLU A 868 18.95 6.52 14.67
CA GLU A 868 18.30 7.45 13.73
C GLU A 868 18.77 8.90 13.90
N SER A 869 19.42 9.22 15.03
CA SER A 869 19.89 10.57 15.31
C SER A 869 21.11 10.95 14.46
N PRO A 870 21.07 12.09 13.75
CA PRO A 870 22.19 12.54 12.96
C PRO A 870 23.40 12.87 13.86
N SER A 871 24.60 12.66 13.33
CA SER A 871 25.85 13.01 14.03
C SER A 871 26.11 14.52 14.04
N LEU A 872 25.54 15.27 13.11
CA LEU A 872 25.66 16.72 13.00
C LEU A 872 24.28 17.34 12.83
N ARG A 873 24.11 18.56 13.34
CA ARG A 873 22.83 19.27 13.32
C ARG A 873 22.47 19.63 11.87
N SER A 874 21.63 18.81 11.24
CA SER A 874 21.08 19.05 9.90
C SER A 874 19.83 19.94 9.92
N MET A 875 19.06 19.86 11.02
CA MET A 875 17.89 20.69 11.29
C MET A 875 17.85 21.06 12.78
N PRO A 876 17.37 22.26 13.15
CA PRO A 876 17.39 22.72 14.54
C PRO A 876 16.49 21.90 15.46
N ASP A 877 15.46 21.21 14.93
CA ASP A 877 14.47 20.46 15.68
C ASP A 877 14.79 18.96 15.89
N LEU A 878 15.86 18.46 15.28
CA LEU A 878 16.31 17.07 15.45
C LEU A 878 17.28 16.94 16.65
N LEU A 879 17.21 15.81 17.36
CA LEU A 879 18.21 15.50 18.39
C LEU A 879 19.44 14.92 17.71
N THR A 880 20.61 15.48 18.01
CA THR A 880 21.87 14.84 17.66
C THR A 880 22.10 13.61 18.54
N SER A 881 23.08 12.77 18.18
CA SER A 881 23.44 11.63 19.04
C SER A 881 23.82 12.06 20.46
N ASP A 882 24.51 13.19 20.63
CA ASP A 882 24.87 13.72 21.95
C ASP A 882 23.64 14.21 22.72
N ASP A 883 22.69 14.85 22.03
CA ASP A 883 21.41 15.25 22.62
C ASP A 883 20.62 14.03 23.13
N VAL A 884 20.63 12.93 22.40
CA VAL A 884 19.97 11.69 22.82
C VAL A 884 20.69 11.04 23.99
N ILE A 885 22.02 11.06 24.04
CA ILE A 885 22.77 10.55 25.19
C ILE A 885 22.41 11.35 26.44
N GLU A 886 22.38 12.68 26.37
CA GLU A 886 21.94 13.52 27.48
C GLU A 886 20.48 13.24 27.85
N PHE A 887 19.60 13.08 26.87
CA PHE A 887 18.21 12.71 27.12
C PHE A 887 18.09 11.38 27.87
N LEU A 888 18.83 10.35 27.45
CA LEU A 888 18.87 9.06 28.13
C LEU A 888 19.40 9.16 29.57
N LYS A 889 20.34 10.08 29.85
CA LYS A 889 20.83 10.29 31.23
C LYS A 889 19.74 10.74 32.20
N THR A 890 18.70 11.40 31.71
CA THR A 890 17.58 11.87 32.55
C THR A 890 16.62 10.76 33.00
N GLY A 891 16.80 9.53 32.50
CA GLY A 891 15.90 8.40 32.78
C GLY A 891 14.53 8.56 32.14
N PRO A 892 14.45 8.78 30.81
CA PRO A 892 13.17 8.96 30.12
C PRO A 892 12.36 7.67 30.19
N THR A 893 11.03 7.80 30.19
CA THR A 893 10.12 6.65 30.13
C THR A 893 10.08 6.06 28.72
N LYS A 894 9.52 4.84 28.59
CA LYS A 894 9.23 4.22 27.29
C LYS A 894 8.44 5.16 26.37
N ASN A 895 7.45 5.87 26.94
CA ASN A 895 6.58 6.76 26.20
C ASN A 895 7.34 7.99 25.70
N ASP A 896 8.22 8.56 26.54
CA ASP A 896 9.04 9.71 26.14
C ASP A 896 9.94 9.34 24.96
N ILE A 897 10.58 8.17 25.00
CA ILE A 897 11.40 7.69 23.89
C ILE A 897 10.58 7.47 22.63
N GLY A 898 9.46 6.74 22.73
CA GLY A 898 8.60 6.44 21.59
C GLY A 898 8.10 7.71 20.91
N PHE A 899 7.64 8.69 21.70
CA PHE A 899 7.29 10.01 21.22
C PHE A 899 8.46 10.70 20.50
N ARG A 900 9.66 10.71 21.12
CA ARG A 900 10.83 11.36 20.52
C ARG A 900 11.27 10.70 19.21
N ILE A 901 11.13 9.39 19.06
CA ILE A 901 11.39 8.69 17.78
C ILE A 901 10.46 9.26 16.70
N GLU A 902 9.16 9.35 16.97
CA GLU A 902 8.20 9.89 16.00
C GLU A 902 8.46 11.37 15.68
N THR A 903 8.89 12.18 16.65
CA THR A 903 9.28 13.57 16.36
C THR A 903 10.49 13.68 15.42
N GLN A 904 11.44 12.73 15.46
CA GLN A 904 12.60 12.72 14.55
C GLN A 904 12.24 12.29 13.13
N ARG A 905 11.28 11.38 12.99
CA ARG A 905 10.83 10.85 11.68
C ARG A 905 9.95 11.81 10.91
N LEU A 906 9.21 12.66 11.62
CA LEU A 906 8.34 13.66 11.00
C LEU A 906 9.15 14.82 10.41
N ASN A 907 8.93 15.11 9.12
CA ASN A 907 9.38 16.36 8.51
C ASN A 907 8.30 17.45 8.64
N TRP A 908 8.69 18.72 8.51
CA TRP A 908 7.80 19.87 8.73
C TRP A 908 6.60 19.90 7.78
N SER A 909 6.81 19.71 6.48
CA SER A 909 5.73 19.78 5.48
C SER A 909 4.67 18.71 5.71
N THR A 910 5.09 17.49 6.02
CA THR A 910 4.19 16.37 6.34
C THR A 910 3.44 16.65 7.63
N SER A 911 4.11 17.19 8.65
CA SER A 911 3.49 17.52 9.93
C SER A 911 2.38 18.57 9.80
N MET A 912 2.57 19.62 8.99
CA MET A 912 1.55 20.67 8.83
C MET A 912 0.32 20.16 8.07
N ARG A 913 0.54 19.36 7.01
CA ARG A 913 -0.56 18.74 6.26
C ARG A 913 -1.36 17.80 7.15
N MET A 914 -0.66 16.88 7.83
CA MET A 914 -1.31 15.90 8.70
C MET A 914 -2.02 16.57 9.89
N TYR A 915 -1.49 17.67 10.42
CA TYR A 915 -2.17 18.44 11.47
C TYR A 915 -3.55 18.91 10.99
N GLN A 916 -3.66 19.42 9.75
CA GLN A 916 -4.94 19.89 9.18
C GLN A 916 -5.92 18.73 8.93
N GLU A 917 -5.41 17.54 8.63
CA GLU A 917 -6.21 16.34 8.36
C GLU A 917 -6.69 15.64 9.64
N ASN A 918 -5.81 15.54 10.66
CA ASN A 918 -6.00 14.64 11.81
C ASN A 918 -6.38 15.34 13.12
N ILE A 919 -6.19 16.66 13.21
CA ILE A 919 -6.51 17.43 14.41
C ILE A 919 -7.71 18.33 14.13
N SER A 920 -8.81 18.05 14.83
CA SER A 920 -10.04 18.84 14.68
C SER A 920 -9.84 20.24 15.24
N PHE A 921 -10.19 21.27 14.47
CA PHE A 921 -10.09 22.65 14.92
C PHE A 921 -11.47 23.28 15.15
N LYS A 922 -11.67 23.92 16.30
CA LYS A 922 -12.85 24.76 16.61
C LYS A 922 -12.40 26.20 16.83
N GLY A 923 -12.89 27.11 15.98
CA GLY A 923 -12.66 28.55 16.18
C GLY A 923 -13.36 29.07 17.44
N MET A 924 -12.66 29.84 18.27
CA MET A 924 -13.29 30.66 19.31
C MET A 924 -13.88 31.93 18.70
N SER A 925 -15.06 32.32 19.15
CA SER A 925 -15.56 33.70 19.01
C SER A 925 -14.68 34.67 19.82
N ILE A 926 -14.74 35.96 19.47
CA ILE A 926 -14.02 37.00 20.24
C ILE A 926 -14.50 37.02 21.71
N GLN A 927 -15.80 36.76 21.94
CA GLN A 927 -16.37 36.67 23.29
C GLN A 927 -15.79 35.48 24.06
N GLU A 928 -15.80 34.27 23.48
CA GLU A 928 -15.17 33.08 24.09
C GLU A 928 -13.68 33.33 24.39
N LEU A 929 -12.94 33.95 23.46
CA LEU A 929 -11.54 34.33 23.67
C LEU A 929 -11.40 35.34 24.82
N SER A 930 -12.28 36.35 24.90
CA SER A 930 -12.26 37.36 25.97
C SER A 930 -12.57 36.77 27.34
N ASP A 931 -13.55 35.87 27.40
CA ASP A 931 -13.94 35.16 28.61
C ASP A 931 -12.76 34.29 29.07
N PHE A 932 -12.19 33.49 28.16
CA PHE A 932 -11.03 32.64 28.43
C PHE A 932 -9.79 33.46 28.84
N HIS A 933 -9.49 34.55 28.13
CA HIS A 933 -8.37 35.45 28.41
C HIS A 933 -8.49 36.15 29.77
N SER A 934 -9.72 36.29 30.28
CA SER A 934 -10.03 36.91 31.58
C SER A 934 -10.14 35.91 32.73
N ILE A 935 -10.05 34.60 32.46
CA ILE A 935 -10.01 33.56 33.50
C ILE A 935 -8.83 33.89 34.44
N PHE A 936 -9.07 33.83 35.76
CA PHE A 936 -8.13 34.18 36.84
C PHE A 936 -7.57 35.62 36.88
N LYS A 937 -7.99 36.50 35.96
CA LYS A 937 -7.48 37.88 35.88
C LYS A 937 -7.57 38.65 37.21
N ASP A 938 -8.61 38.38 37.98
CA ASP A 938 -8.94 39.12 39.19
C ASP A 938 -7.94 38.89 40.32
N TYR A 939 -7.27 37.74 40.33
CA TYR A 939 -6.20 37.41 41.28
C TYR A 939 -4.91 38.21 41.05
N PHE A 940 -4.73 38.79 39.87
CA PHE A 940 -3.55 39.60 39.54
C PHE A 940 -3.82 41.11 39.57
N ARG A 941 -5.05 41.55 39.83
CA ARG A 941 -5.44 42.98 39.71
C ARG A 941 -4.68 43.92 40.64
N SER A 942 -4.23 43.44 41.80
CA SER A 942 -3.48 44.22 42.79
C SER A 942 -2.06 44.57 42.31
N ASP A 943 -1.51 43.83 41.35
CA ASP A 943 -0.18 44.02 40.81
C ASP A 943 -0.25 44.18 39.28
N LYS A 944 -0.03 45.41 38.81
CA LYS A 944 -0.15 45.76 37.39
C LYS A 944 0.89 45.05 36.52
N GLU A 945 2.09 44.77 37.05
CA GLU A 945 3.14 44.09 36.29
C GLU A 945 2.82 42.60 36.14
N LYS A 946 2.39 41.95 37.23
CA LYS A 946 1.92 40.56 37.20
C LYS A 946 0.70 40.39 36.31
N LEU A 947 -0.28 41.29 36.40
CA LEU A 947 -1.45 41.28 35.52
C LEU A 947 -1.04 41.37 34.05
N ASN A 948 -0.10 42.25 33.71
CA ASN A 948 0.39 42.40 32.35
C ASN A 948 1.13 41.14 31.87
N SER A 949 1.95 40.54 32.73
CA SER A 949 2.67 39.28 32.46
C SER A 949 1.69 38.13 32.22
N TYR A 950 0.70 37.96 33.10
CA TYR A 950 -0.37 36.96 32.96
C TYR A 950 -1.11 37.09 31.63
N LEU A 951 -1.55 38.32 31.29
CA LEU A 951 -2.33 38.55 30.08
C LEU A 951 -1.50 38.40 28.78
N LYS A 952 -0.18 38.61 28.84
CA LYS A 952 0.73 38.40 27.70
C LYS A 952 1.14 36.95 27.49
N SER A 953 0.97 36.11 28.50
CA SER A 953 1.36 34.71 28.44
C SER A 953 0.30 33.89 27.70
N ASN A 954 0.76 32.95 26.87
CA ASN A 954 -0.13 31.93 26.32
C ASN A 954 -0.60 31.00 27.44
N ARG A 955 -1.88 30.69 27.45
CA ARG A 955 -2.54 29.84 28.44
C ARG A 955 -3.39 28.82 27.73
N ALA A 956 -3.41 27.60 28.25
CA ALA A 956 -4.23 26.51 27.73
C ALA A 956 -5.02 25.83 28.85
N ARG A 957 -6.28 25.48 28.57
CA ARG A 957 -7.11 24.60 29.39
C ARG A 957 -7.28 23.30 28.62
N ILE A 958 -6.91 22.19 29.23
CA ILE A 958 -6.89 20.88 28.58
C ILE A 958 -7.87 19.97 29.27
N LYS A 959 -8.76 19.35 28.48
CA LYS A 959 -9.68 18.32 28.95
C LYS A 959 -9.30 16.98 28.36
N ILE A 960 -9.16 15.96 29.19
CA ILE A 960 -8.75 14.62 28.77
C ILE A 960 -9.85 13.64 29.18
N ASN A 961 -10.47 13.02 28.20
CA ASN A 961 -11.37 11.88 28.40
C ASN A 961 -10.62 10.59 28.07
N CYS A 962 -10.49 9.71 29.07
CA CYS A 962 -9.80 8.43 28.93
C CYS A 962 -10.83 7.30 28.78
N TYR A 963 -10.70 6.52 27.72
CA TYR A 963 -11.60 5.41 27.41
C TYR A 963 -10.84 4.08 27.42
N ASN A 964 -11.54 3.02 27.83
CA ASN A 964 -11.19 1.65 27.48
C ASN A 964 -12.27 1.09 26.56
N ASN A 965 -11.95 0.94 25.29
CA ASN A 965 -12.90 0.72 24.19
C ASN A 965 -13.89 1.88 24.08
N SER A 966 -15.15 1.67 24.47
CA SER A 966 -16.20 2.69 24.42
C SER A 966 -16.58 3.24 25.80
N GLU A 967 -16.01 2.70 26.88
CA GLU A 967 -16.35 3.11 28.25
C GLU A 967 -15.38 4.18 28.76
N LEU A 968 -15.92 5.25 29.31
CA LEU A 968 -15.15 6.29 30.00
C LEU A 968 -14.72 5.74 31.37
N ILE A 969 -13.42 5.60 31.59
CA ILE A 969 -12.87 4.92 32.78
C ILE A 969 -12.39 5.88 33.87
N GLU A 970 -12.33 7.17 33.57
CA GLU A 970 -11.89 8.23 34.48
C GLU A 970 -12.83 9.44 34.34
N PRO A 971 -13.14 10.16 35.44
CA PRO A 971 -13.73 11.48 35.32
C PRO A 971 -12.91 12.35 34.37
N THR A 972 -13.58 13.22 33.59
CA THR A 972 -12.89 14.14 32.68
C THR A 972 -11.83 14.92 33.44
N ILE A 973 -10.57 14.71 33.09
CA ILE A 973 -9.43 15.39 33.70
C ILE A 973 -9.37 16.80 33.11
N VAL A 974 -9.26 17.83 33.95
CA VAL A 974 -9.17 19.23 33.51
C VAL A 974 -7.91 19.86 34.10
N GLU A 975 -7.04 20.35 33.22
CA GLU A 975 -5.73 20.89 33.58
C GLU A 975 -5.51 22.27 32.96
N PHE A 976 -4.77 23.14 33.65
CA PHE A 976 -4.37 24.45 33.11
C PHE A 976 -2.86 24.51 32.91
N TYR A 977 -2.45 25.18 31.84
CA TYR A 977 -1.05 25.39 31.47
C TYR A 977 -0.83 26.86 31.13
N ILE A 978 0.37 27.35 31.43
CA ILE A 978 0.83 28.69 31.06
C ILE A 978 2.25 28.63 30.51
N SER A 979 2.48 29.36 29.41
CA SER A 979 3.80 29.50 28.80
C SER A 979 4.74 30.32 29.68
N GLY A 980 6.02 29.97 29.66
CA GLY A 980 7.05 30.63 30.47
C GLY A 980 7.96 29.62 31.16
N THR A 981 9.06 30.10 31.72
CA THR A 981 9.98 29.28 32.52
C THR A 981 9.42 29.03 33.93
N PRO A 982 9.90 28.01 34.66
CA PRO A 982 9.52 27.79 36.05
C PRO A 982 9.72 29.03 36.94
N GLU A 983 10.81 29.79 36.72
CA GLU A 983 11.09 31.02 37.48
C GLU A 983 10.01 32.08 37.23
N SER A 984 9.64 32.27 35.95
CA SER A 984 8.58 33.22 35.58
C SER A 984 7.21 32.81 36.14
N PHE A 985 6.97 31.50 36.29
CA PHE A 985 5.75 30.99 36.92
C PHE A 985 5.73 31.28 38.43
N VAL A 986 6.81 30.95 39.14
CA VAL A 986 6.94 31.20 40.59
C VAL A 986 6.78 32.69 40.90
N GLU A 987 7.43 33.56 40.13
CA GLU A 987 7.31 35.02 40.29
C GLU A 987 5.88 35.52 40.06
N LEU A 988 5.22 34.99 39.01
CA LEU A 988 3.86 35.36 38.65
C LEU A 988 2.84 34.93 39.72
N PHE A 989 2.99 33.73 40.29
CA PHE A 989 2.00 33.14 41.22
C PHE A 989 2.34 33.31 42.71
N LYS A 990 3.46 33.93 43.07
CA LYS A 990 3.92 34.09 44.47
C LYS A 990 2.87 34.62 45.47
N ASP A 991 1.99 35.53 45.03
CA ASP A 991 0.97 36.17 45.88
C ASP A 991 -0.46 35.74 45.51
N VAL A 992 -0.59 34.69 44.70
CA VAL A 992 -1.86 34.10 44.28
C VAL A 992 -2.22 32.95 45.24
N PRO A 993 -3.50 32.76 45.62
CA PRO A 993 -3.90 31.65 46.50
C PRO A 993 -3.41 30.29 45.98
N ASP A 994 -2.96 29.43 46.90
CA ASP A 994 -2.42 28.11 46.57
C ASP A 994 -3.44 27.28 45.77
N GLU A 995 -4.74 27.42 46.04
CA GLU A 995 -5.78 26.68 45.30
C GLU A 995 -5.80 27.03 43.81
N ILE A 996 -5.46 28.27 43.45
CA ILE A 996 -5.37 28.70 42.03
C ILE A 996 -4.03 28.29 41.44
N ASN A 997 -2.95 28.38 42.23
CA ASN A 997 -1.61 27.94 41.81
C ASN A 997 -1.61 26.44 41.45
N GLU A 998 -2.24 25.61 42.28
CA GLU A 998 -2.37 24.16 42.10
C GLU A 998 -3.20 23.75 40.87
N MET A 999 -4.03 24.65 40.31
CA MET A 999 -4.74 24.37 39.06
C MET A 999 -3.81 24.34 37.83
N PHE A 1000 -2.64 24.97 37.92
CA PHE A 1000 -1.67 25.04 36.82
C PHE A 1000 -0.63 23.93 36.94
N ILE A 1001 -0.59 23.04 35.95
CA ILE A 1001 0.33 21.92 35.94
C ILE A 1001 1.77 22.42 35.73
N GLN A 1002 2.62 22.15 36.71
CA GLN A 1002 4.06 22.31 36.63
C GLN A 1002 4.74 20.95 36.46
N THR A 1003 5.84 20.91 35.71
CA THR A 1003 6.60 19.68 35.52
C THR A 1003 7.39 19.36 36.79
N SER A 1004 7.04 18.26 37.45
CA SER A 1004 7.70 17.81 38.69
C SER A 1004 9.15 17.34 38.48
N ASN A 1005 9.48 16.90 37.26
CA ASN A 1005 10.85 16.57 36.82
C ASN A 1005 11.35 17.59 35.79
N ALA A 1006 11.98 18.67 36.28
CA ALA A 1006 12.49 19.74 35.43
C ALA A 1006 13.60 19.26 34.48
N GLU A 1007 14.49 18.39 34.93
CA GLU A 1007 15.61 17.86 34.13
C GLU A 1007 15.08 16.98 32.98
N GLY A 1008 14.17 16.04 33.29
CA GLY A 1008 13.52 15.19 32.30
C GLY A 1008 12.68 15.99 31.30
N TYR A 1009 11.94 17.00 31.76
CA TYR A 1009 11.21 17.90 30.86
C TYR A 1009 12.14 18.71 29.95
N ASN A 1010 13.20 19.31 30.49
CA ASN A 1010 14.15 20.07 29.69
C ASN A 1010 14.79 19.23 28.59
N ALA A 1011 15.09 17.96 28.89
CA ALA A 1011 15.62 17.03 27.92
C ALA A 1011 14.55 16.56 26.90
N PHE A 1012 13.31 16.33 27.34
CA PHE A 1012 12.17 16.01 26.46
C PHE A 1012 11.85 17.16 25.49
N ALA A 1013 11.87 18.40 25.98
CA ALA A 1013 11.61 19.61 25.22
C ALA A 1013 12.86 20.12 24.48
N LYS A 1014 13.99 19.40 24.57
CA LYS A 1014 15.22 19.76 23.87
C LYS A 1014 14.97 19.79 22.37
N ASN A 1015 15.48 20.83 21.74
CA ASN A 1015 15.27 21.12 20.33
C ASN A 1015 13.78 21.22 19.92
N ALA A 1016 12.88 21.58 20.84
CA ALA A 1016 11.57 22.09 20.46
C ALA A 1016 11.74 23.46 19.78
N PHE A 1017 11.93 23.46 18.47
CA PHE A 1017 12.06 24.66 17.65
C PHE A 1017 10.89 24.75 16.68
N ASP A 1018 10.46 25.96 16.36
CA ASP A 1018 9.57 26.18 15.21
C ASP A 1018 10.35 26.25 13.89
N PHE A 1019 9.61 26.35 12.79
CA PHE A 1019 10.20 26.47 11.44
C PHE A 1019 11.19 27.64 11.28
N HIS A 1020 11.09 28.67 12.13
CA HIS A 1020 11.98 29.82 12.13
C HIS A 1020 13.17 29.66 13.10
N GLY A 1021 13.35 28.48 13.70
CA GLY A 1021 14.41 28.24 14.67
C GLY A 1021 14.19 28.95 16.01
N ARG A 1022 12.96 29.36 16.34
CA ARG A 1022 12.63 29.93 17.66
C ARG A 1022 12.38 28.80 18.65
N ALA A 1023 12.98 28.88 19.83
CA ALA A 1023 12.78 27.90 20.88
C ALA A 1023 11.33 27.95 21.41
N ARG A 1024 10.70 26.78 21.48
CA ARG A 1024 9.31 26.52 21.88
C ARG A 1024 9.20 25.55 23.06
N SER A 1025 10.30 25.29 23.74
CA SER A 1025 10.34 24.34 24.85
C SER A 1025 9.26 24.65 25.89
N ASN A 1026 9.08 25.93 26.22
CA ASN A 1026 8.16 26.43 27.24
C ASN A 1026 6.72 26.68 26.76
N ASP A 1027 6.35 26.23 25.56
CA ASP A 1027 4.99 26.36 25.05
C ASP A 1027 4.05 25.38 25.79
N THR A 1028 2.78 25.76 25.92
CA THR A 1028 1.77 25.04 26.72
C THR A 1028 1.56 23.60 26.25
N GLU A 1029 1.59 23.37 24.94
CA GLU A 1029 1.37 22.09 24.28
C GLU A 1029 2.53 21.13 24.54
N VAL A 1030 3.76 21.63 24.61
CA VAL A 1030 4.95 20.81 24.90
C VAL A 1030 4.95 20.38 26.37
N LYS A 1031 4.62 21.28 27.29
CA LYS A 1031 4.43 20.97 28.72
C LYS A 1031 3.34 19.92 28.93
N PHE A 1032 2.21 20.12 28.25
CA PHE A 1032 1.09 19.19 28.28
C PHE A 1032 1.49 17.81 27.79
N LEU A 1033 2.13 17.69 26.63
CA LEU A 1033 2.49 16.39 26.08
C LEU A 1033 3.44 15.61 26.99
N TYR A 1034 4.39 16.31 27.62
CA TYR A 1034 5.23 15.69 28.64
C TYR A 1034 4.38 15.16 29.81
N ASN A 1035 3.52 16.00 30.41
CA ASN A 1035 2.64 15.57 31.49
C ASN A 1035 1.72 14.41 31.08
N PHE A 1036 1.16 14.45 29.87
CA PHE A 1036 0.29 13.43 29.32
C PHE A 1036 0.97 12.06 29.23
N PHE A 1037 2.20 11.99 28.71
CA PHE A 1037 2.93 10.73 28.60
C PHE A 1037 3.41 10.17 29.95
N GLN A 1038 3.68 11.05 30.92
CA GLN A 1038 4.02 10.65 32.28
C GLN A 1038 2.79 10.12 33.03
N ASN A 1039 1.68 10.87 33.01
CA ASN A 1039 0.62 10.72 34.01
C ASN A 1039 -0.71 10.19 33.45
N HIS A 1040 -0.92 10.19 32.13
CA HIS A 1040 -2.24 9.90 31.56
C HIS A 1040 -2.25 8.82 30.47
N PHE A 1041 -1.20 8.70 29.66
CA PHE A 1041 -1.18 7.81 28.50
C PHE A 1041 -1.33 6.32 28.84
N HIS A 1042 -1.01 5.91 30.06
CA HIS A 1042 -1.18 4.54 30.54
C HIS A 1042 -2.63 4.21 30.94
N LYS A 1043 -3.51 5.20 31.12
CA LYS A 1043 -4.83 5.02 31.72
C LYS A 1043 -5.83 4.30 30.82
N GLY A 1044 -5.87 4.61 29.52
CA GLY A 1044 -6.84 4.07 28.57
C GLY A 1044 -6.24 3.57 27.25
N ASN A 1045 -7.09 3.03 26.36
CA ASN A 1045 -6.71 2.68 24.99
C ASN A 1045 -7.25 3.69 23.93
N LYS A 1046 -8.17 4.58 24.32
CA LYS A 1046 -8.60 5.73 23.53
C LYS A 1046 -8.61 7.00 24.38
N PHE A 1047 -8.14 8.10 23.81
CA PHE A 1047 -8.08 9.41 24.46
C PHE A 1047 -8.74 10.45 23.57
N VAL A 1048 -9.63 11.25 24.14
CA VAL A 1048 -10.21 12.42 23.46
C VAL A 1048 -9.78 13.67 24.22
N ILE A 1049 -8.96 14.49 23.59
CA ILE A 1049 -8.29 15.63 24.20
C ILE A 1049 -8.80 16.93 23.58
N GLU A 1050 -9.40 17.80 24.40
CA GLU A 1050 -9.75 19.15 23.99
C GLU A 1050 -8.71 20.13 24.54
N ILE A 1051 -7.99 20.83 23.65
CA ILE A 1051 -6.99 21.85 24.00
C ILE A 1051 -7.58 23.21 23.68
N GLU A 1052 -7.94 23.96 24.71
CA GLU A 1052 -8.48 25.31 24.60
C GLU A 1052 -7.38 26.34 24.91
N SER A 1053 -6.96 27.13 23.92
CA SER A 1053 -5.76 27.97 24.03
C SER A 1053 -6.03 29.44 23.72
N THR A 1054 -5.34 30.34 24.43
CA THR A 1054 -5.39 31.78 24.14
C THR A 1054 -4.71 32.14 22.82
N LEU A 1055 -3.73 31.34 22.39
CA LEU A 1055 -3.05 31.51 21.12
C LEU A 1055 -3.39 30.38 20.15
N TYR A 1056 -3.35 30.69 18.86
CA TYR A 1056 -3.37 29.70 17.81
C TYR A 1056 -2.08 28.87 17.82
N THR A 1057 -2.20 27.59 17.47
CA THR A 1057 -1.13 26.61 17.58
C THR A 1057 0.10 26.95 16.71
N CYS A 1058 1.28 26.88 17.31
CA CYS A 1058 2.53 27.13 16.62
C CYS A 1058 2.94 25.95 15.71
N THR A 1059 3.76 26.15 14.68
CA THR A 1059 4.17 25.04 13.80
C THR A 1059 4.88 23.92 14.57
N SER A 1060 5.74 24.25 15.54
CA SER A 1060 6.36 23.24 16.43
C SER A 1060 5.34 22.42 17.20
N CYS A 1061 4.35 23.11 17.77
CA CYS A 1061 3.26 22.53 18.53
C CYS A 1061 2.44 21.55 17.67
N GLN A 1062 2.19 21.91 16.40
CA GLN A 1062 1.51 21.05 15.43
C GLN A 1062 2.29 19.76 15.17
N LYS A 1063 3.62 19.85 14.96
CA LYS A 1063 4.49 18.68 14.80
C LYS A 1063 4.47 17.76 16.03
N TYR A 1064 4.54 18.35 17.23
CA TYR A 1064 4.53 17.60 18.48
C TYR A 1064 3.18 16.89 18.70
N LEU A 1065 2.05 17.56 18.46
CA LEU A 1065 0.74 16.92 18.56
C LEU A 1065 0.57 15.78 17.55
N GLN A 1066 1.09 15.92 16.33
CA GLN A 1066 1.08 14.86 15.32
C GLN A 1066 1.97 13.67 15.72
N ALA A 1067 3.17 13.93 16.26
CA ALA A 1067 4.05 12.89 16.77
C ALA A 1067 3.38 12.08 17.89
N ALA A 1068 2.60 12.75 18.74
CA ALA A 1068 1.84 12.08 19.79
C ALA A 1068 0.78 11.13 19.24
N GLN A 1069 0.05 11.54 18.19
CA GLN A 1069 -0.95 10.68 17.53
C GLN A 1069 -0.29 9.47 16.84
N ASN A 1070 0.83 9.68 16.14
CA ASN A 1070 1.58 8.60 15.50
C ASN A 1070 2.07 7.59 16.54
N TYR A 1071 2.66 8.08 17.63
CA TYR A 1071 3.14 7.21 18.70
C TYR A 1071 1.99 6.43 19.35
N ALA A 1072 0.85 7.08 19.64
CA ALA A 1072 -0.34 6.40 20.14
C ALA A 1072 -0.78 5.24 19.23
N LYS A 1073 -0.82 5.48 17.91
CA LYS A 1073 -1.15 4.46 16.92
C LYS A 1073 -0.17 3.28 16.94
N THR A 1074 1.13 3.53 17.11
CA THR A 1074 2.14 2.45 17.20
C THR A 1074 1.98 1.57 18.44
N GLU A 1075 1.40 2.10 19.51
CA GLU A 1075 1.08 1.36 20.74
C GLU A 1075 -0.35 0.76 20.71
N GLY A 1076 -1.03 0.79 19.55
CA GLY A 1076 -2.39 0.27 19.40
C GLY A 1076 -3.46 1.11 20.11
N LYS A 1077 -3.18 2.39 20.37
CA LYS A 1077 -4.07 3.33 21.06
C LYS A 1077 -4.62 4.38 20.09
N ILE A 1078 -5.79 4.94 20.41
CA ILE A 1078 -6.43 6.02 19.65
C ILE A 1078 -6.23 7.34 20.41
N LEU A 1079 -5.71 8.37 19.73
CA LEU A 1079 -5.55 9.71 20.29
C LEU A 1079 -6.25 10.74 19.38
N GLU A 1080 -7.42 11.19 19.80
CA GLU A 1080 -8.21 12.21 19.12
C GLU A 1080 -7.94 13.57 19.78
N ILE A 1081 -7.50 14.55 19.00
CA ILE A 1081 -7.16 15.89 19.49
C ILE A 1081 -8.11 16.90 18.84
N LYS A 1082 -8.66 17.77 19.68
CA LYS A 1082 -9.49 18.90 19.29
C LYS A 1082 -8.89 20.19 19.82
N PHE A 1083 -8.40 21.02 18.91
CA PHE A 1083 -7.80 22.31 19.24
C PHE A 1083 -8.84 23.42 19.13
N ILE A 1084 -8.98 24.22 20.19
CA ILE A 1084 -9.98 25.29 20.32
C ILE A 1084 -9.23 26.60 20.55
N ALA A 1085 -9.22 27.50 19.56
CA ALA A 1085 -8.55 28.80 19.66
C ALA A 1085 -9.13 29.80 18.66
N HIS A 1086 -8.83 31.08 18.81
CA HIS A 1086 -9.19 32.08 17.80
C HIS A 1086 -8.16 32.06 16.65
N PRO A 1087 -8.55 31.94 15.36
CA PRO A 1087 -7.60 31.75 14.25
C PRO A 1087 -6.66 32.94 14.01
N LYS A 1088 -7.06 34.15 14.46
CA LYS A 1088 -6.23 35.36 14.40
C LYS A 1088 -5.37 35.62 15.65
N ALA A 1089 -5.45 34.76 16.67
CA ALA A 1089 -4.69 34.93 17.92
C ALA A 1089 -3.29 34.31 17.80
N ASP A 1090 -2.51 34.72 16.82
CA ASP A 1090 -1.16 34.17 16.57
C ASP A 1090 -0.13 34.57 17.64
N ASN A 1091 -0.35 35.71 18.30
CA ASN A 1091 0.49 36.25 19.35
C ASN A 1091 -0.33 37.08 20.35
N SER A 1092 0.28 37.43 21.49
CA SER A 1092 -0.38 38.17 22.57
C SER A 1092 -0.91 39.54 22.12
N VAL A 1093 -0.22 40.21 21.19
CA VAL A 1093 -0.63 41.54 20.69
C VAL A 1093 -1.93 41.45 19.93
N GLU A 1094 -2.09 40.44 19.07
CA GLU A 1094 -3.35 40.21 18.35
C GLU A 1094 -4.48 39.80 19.31
N VAL A 1095 -4.20 38.98 20.34
CA VAL A 1095 -5.19 38.71 21.39
C VAL A 1095 -5.69 39.99 22.04
N PHE A 1096 -4.78 40.90 22.43
CA PHE A 1096 -5.19 42.18 23.01
C PHE A 1096 -6.02 43.03 22.05
N LYS A 1097 -5.68 43.07 20.76
CA LYS A 1097 -6.46 43.79 19.74
C LYS A 1097 -7.87 43.22 19.62
N LEU A 1098 -7.99 41.89 19.54
CA LEU A 1098 -9.26 41.17 19.45
C LEU A 1098 -10.12 41.42 20.70
N VAL A 1099 -9.57 41.20 21.90
CA VAL A 1099 -10.30 41.41 23.17
C VAL A 1099 -10.69 42.89 23.36
N LYS A 1100 -9.84 43.84 22.93
CA LYS A 1100 -10.17 45.28 22.99
C LYS A 1100 -11.27 45.67 22.00
N SER A 1101 -11.40 44.98 20.87
CA SER A 1101 -12.47 45.26 19.90
C SER A 1101 -13.87 44.94 20.42
N LEU A 1102 -14.03 44.13 21.47
CA LEU A 1102 -15.32 43.92 22.15
C LEU A 1102 -15.76 45.12 23.01
N LYS A 1103 -14.81 45.98 23.41
CA LYS A 1103 -15.08 47.15 24.27
C LYS A 1103 -15.38 48.43 23.48
N LYS A 1104 -15.29 48.36 22.15
CA LYS A 1104 -15.70 49.42 21.23
C LYS A 1104 -17.03 49.02 20.62
#